data_AF-A0A8X8Z011-F1
#
_entry.id   AF-A0A8X8Z011-F1
#
_cell.length_a   1.000
_cell.length_b   1.000
_cell.length_c   1.000
_cell.angle_alpha   90.00
_cell.angle_beta   90.00
_cell.angle_gamma   90.00
#
_symmetry.space_group_name_H-M   'P 1'
#
loop_
_entity.id
_entity.type
_entity.pdbx_description
1 polymer ?
#
loop_
_entity_poly.entity_id
_entity_poly.type
_entity_poly.pdbx_seq_one_letter_code
_entity_poly.pdbx_strand_id
1 'polypeptide(L)'
;MATDTAHSLRSSRSSFGSSNGLGTPSHNSFATSNGDDYDSDGSSFAPLTPNTLSSAMPPELAGALPLTNKFQVEGFLRAMQKQLNSAGKRGFFSRRTSGTQVREKFTFEDMLCFQKEPIPTSLLKINSDLIGRAVKLFQVILKYIGVDTSDRVSPMSLDERIELVNKLYKQSLKRSELRDELFMQVLKQTRNNPDRHSLIRSWELMYLCALCMPPCKEIGGYLSKYVRSVFFFLDETFVEITYEMATTVADVVEELAGIIKLSPYSSFSLFECRKAVVSKSPDPGNEEYIGLDDNNYIGDLLADFKASKDRSKGEILQCKLILKKKLFRESDEAITDPMFVQLSYVQLQHDYALGNYPVGRDDAAQLSALQILVEIGYVVSPETCTDWTSLLERFLPRQLAITRAKRDWELDVLSHYGSMENLTKDDARQQFLRILRTLPYGNSVFFAVRKIDDPVGLLPGKIILGINKRGVHFFRPVPKEYLHSAELRDIMQFGSSNTAVFFKMRVAGVLHIFQFETKQGEEICVALQTHINDVMLRRYSKARAVANGSVNGSVNGSPSNNARPPLDTNEKRVLELSRSLEESENKVNQLQKDLHEMQKQELEMKEDLEGLKGRLRSEKNYLEEIICECDKLRNMCDEKDSEIQAALLEKQKIEVKLAKLNSQEVLHKIQDDLKARTTELHDAEETNRKLASERASLEEKLSRLHKKNADEIAIFEGNFEQERKSLKLRISELERELEVATQNLVAAKSALALKDTEISAVQNNLRELEELREMKEDIGRKNEQTAAILKMQGTQLAEMEALYKEEQIMRKRYFNTIEGTTDTLAILDSVLWHVSFRGIIFNHTHPYIPPI
;
A
#
# COMPACT_ATOMS: atom_id res chain seq x y z
N MET A 1 56.23 12.64 -3.81
CA MET A 1 57.52 12.06 -3.38
C MET A 1 57.42 11.72 -1.90
N ALA A 2 58.24 10.78 -1.41
CA ALA A 2 58.47 10.31 -0.02
C ALA A 2 57.51 10.82 1.09
N THR A 3 56.72 10.00 1.81
CA THR A 3 56.97 8.75 2.56
C THR A 3 57.75 8.89 3.88
N ASP A 4 57.19 8.24 4.90
CA ASP A 4 57.82 7.50 6.01
C ASP A 4 58.09 8.07 7.42
N THR A 5 57.54 7.28 8.37
CA THR A 5 58.02 6.78 9.68
C THR A 5 58.34 7.66 10.89
N ALA A 6 57.71 7.22 12.00
CA ALA A 6 57.92 7.60 13.39
C ALA A 6 59.26 7.12 14.02
N HIS A 7 59.63 7.63 15.21
CA HIS A 7 59.72 6.83 16.46
C HIS A 7 60.12 7.62 17.74
N SER A 8 59.87 7.00 18.90
CA SER A 8 60.38 7.27 20.28
C SER A 8 59.90 8.56 21.01
N LEU A 9 59.45 8.56 22.29
CA LEU A 9 59.92 7.96 23.57
C LEU A 9 61.18 8.67 24.12
N ARG A 10 61.22 9.19 25.37
CA ARG A 10 61.23 8.44 26.65
C ARG A 10 61.22 9.38 27.90
N SER A 11 61.27 8.78 29.11
CA SER A 11 61.56 9.35 30.47
C SER A 11 60.31 9.76 31.30
N SER A 12 60.20 9.54 32.62
CA SER A 12 61.20 9.17 33.67
C SER A 12 60.62 8.25 34.79
N ARG A 13 61.53 7.51 35.50
CA ARG A 13 61.68 7.23 36.97
C ARG A 13 60.52 7.55 37.99
N SER A 14 60.36 6.98 39.20
CA SER A 14 60.87 5.82 40.03
C SER A 14 60.33 5.98 41.50
N SER A 15 60.23 5.06 42.48
CA SER A 15 60.29 3.59 42.67
C SER A 15 59.96 3.24 44.16
N PHE A 16 59.92 1.94 44.56
CA PHE A 16 59.72 1.37 45.94
C PHE A 16 58.29 1.45 46.55
N GLY A 17 57.83 0.55 47.46
CA GLY A 17 58.36 -0.76 47.88
C GLY A 17 57.73 -1.40 49.16
N SER A 18 57.52 -2.73 49.14
CA SER A 18 57.42 -3.70 50.27
C SER A 18 56.14 -3.92 51.14
N SER A 19 55.56 -5.13 50.97
CA SER A 19 55.10 -6.18 51.93
C SER A 19 54.26 -5.96 53.23
N ASN A 20 53.19 -6.79 53.30
CA ASN A 20 52.65 -7.60 54.41
C ASN A 20 52.24 -7.01 55.79
N GLY A 21 51.01 -7.37 56.21
CA GLY A 21 50.54 -7.37 57.61
C GLY A 21 49.25 -8.19 57.76
N LEU A 22 49.06 -8.89 58.89
CA LEU A 22 47.90 -9.74 59.19
C LEU A 22 47.19 -9.22 60.46
N GLY A 23 45.85 -9.27 60.55
CA GLY A 23 45.15 -8.93 61.80
C GLY A 23 43.61 -8.82 61.72
N THR A 24 42.94 -9.55 62.61
CA THR A 24 41.53 -9.40 63.05
C THR A 24 41.54 -9.11 64.57
N PRO A 25 40.44 -9.06 65.39
CA PRO A 25 38.98 -9.17 65.10
C PRO A 25 38.02 -8.21 65.89
N SER A 26 36.73 -8.21 65.49
CA SER A 26 35.49 -8.13 66.34
C SER A 26 35.10 -6.89 67.19
N HIS A 27 33.81 -6.91 67.64
CA HIS A 27 33.05 -5.97 68.51
C HIS A 27 32.57 -4.65 67.86
N ASN A 28 31.40 -4.07 68.15
CA ASN A 28 30.17 -4.42 68.93
C ASN A 28 28.98 -3.74 68.17
N SER A 29 27.75 -4.27 67.99
CA SER A 29 26.73 -4.85 68.88
C SER A 29 25.87 -3.84 69.70
N PHE A 30 24.60 -3.70 69.29
CA PHE A 30 23.37 -3.35 70.03
C PHE A 30 22.20 -3.59 69.03
N ALA A 31 21.15 -4.41 69.24
CA ALA A 31 20.20 -4.59 70.37
C ALA A 31 19.22 -3.39 70.47
N THR A 32 17.89 -3.52 70.63
CA THR A 32 16.95 -4.63 70.98
C THR A 32 15.65 -4.51 70.12
N SER A 33 14.55 -5.28 70.21
CA SER A 33 14.01 -6.21 71.22
C SER A 33 13.04 -7.26 70.59
N ASN A 34 12.74 -8.34 71.31
CA ASN A 34 11.88 -9.46 70.87
C ASN A 34 10.46 -9.42 71.51
N GLY A 35 9.59 -10.26 70.95
CA GLY A 35 8.43 -10.91 71.59
C GLY A 35 7.97 -12.03 70.62
N ASP A 36 8.20 -13.32 70.88
CA ASP A 36 7.54 -14.19 71.89
C ASP A 36 6.07 -14.48 71.48
N ASP A 37 5.54 -15.71 71.43
CA ASP A 37 6.11 -17.07 71.34
C ASP A 37 4.93 -18.06 71.00
N TYR A 38 5.22 -19.34 70.69
CA TYR A 38 4.36 -20.57 70.73
C TYR A 38 4.33 -21.49 69.49
N ASP A 39 4.42 -22.80 69.79
CA ASP A 39 4.33 -24.00 68.93
C ASP A 39 2.93 -24.22 68.29
N SER A 40 2.71 -25.11 67.31
CA SER A 40 3.27 -26.47 67.15
C SER A 40 3.11 -27.09 65.75
N ASP A 41 3.55 -28.34 65.65
CA ASP A 41 3.28 -29.38 64.65
C ASP A 41 3.94 -29.20 63.27
N GLY A 42 4.93 -30.05 62.99
CA GLY A 42 5.59 -30.15 61.70
C GLY A 42 5.71 -31.60 61.22
N SER A 43 5.77 -31.79 59.90
CA SER A 43 6.20 -33.04 59.30
C SER A 43 6.84 -32.83 57.92
N SER A 44 8.11 -33.24 57.81
CA SER A 44 8.89 -33.55 56.59
C SER A 44 8.24 -33.28 55.22
N PHE A 45 8.77 -32.28 54.50
CA PHE A 45 8.74 -32.25 53.03
C PHE A 45 10.14 -32.00 52.45
N ALA A 46 10.45 -32.68 51.34
CA ALA A 46 11.77 -32.63 50.70
C ALA A 46 11.95 -31.35 49.85
N PRO A 47 13.20 -30.93 49.55
CA PRO A 47 13.45 -29.73 48.73
C PRO A 47 12.94 -29.90 47.29
N LEU A 48 12.12 -28.96 46.84
CA LEU A 48 11.72 -28.84 45.43
C LEU A 48 12.90 -28.43 44.55
N THR A 49 12.97 -28.96 43.34
CA THR A 49 14.02 -28.66 42.36
C THR A 49 13.85 -27.28 41.71
N PRO A 50 14.94 -26.59 41.34
CA PRO A 50 14.87 -25.22 40.84
C PRO A 50 14.45 -25.13 39.37
N ASN A 51 13.28 -24.52 39.10
CA ASN A 51 12.85 -24.16 37.75
C ASN A 51 13.68 -22.99 37.18
N THR A 52 14.61 -23.27 36.27
CA THR A 52 15.45 -22.26 35.61
C THR A 52 14.83 -21.72 34.31
N LEU A 53 13.73 -20.97 34.43
CA LEU A 53 13.21 -20.09 33.37
C LEU A 53 13.27 -18.63 33.84
N SER A 54 14.39 -17.94 33.59
CA SER A 54 14.60 -16.55 34.03
C SER A 54 15.45 -15.72 33.05
N SER A 55 14.80 -15.26 31.99
CA SER A 55 15.00 -13.93 31.41
C SER A 55 13.68 -13.54 30.72
N ALA A 56 13.35 -12.25 30.64
CA ALA A 56 12.10 -11.82 29.99
C ALA A 56 12.12 -12.23 28.51
N MET A 57 11.10 -12.98 28.07
CA MET A 57 11.01 -13.49 26.70
C MET A 57 10.80 -12.33 25.69
N PRO A 58 11.49 -12.33 24.53
CA PRO A 58 11.22 -11.36 23.47
C PRO A 58 9.75 -11.40 23.02
N PRO A 59 9.10 -10.25 22.71
CA PRO A 59 7.70 -10.21 22.28
C PRO A 59 7.39 -11.09 21.06
N GLU A 60 8.35 -11.26 20.16
CA GLU A 60 8.29 -12.14 18.98
C GLU A 60 8.04 -13.63 19.33
N LEU A 61 8.43 -14.04 20.54
CA LEU A 61 8.25 -15.39 21.04
C LEU A 61 7.01 -15.51 21.95
N ALA A 62 6.22 -14.44 22.12
CA ALA A 62 4.92 -14.51 22.78
C ALA A 62 3.94 -15.42 22.02
N GLY A 63 4.02 -15.44 20.67
CA GLY A 63 3.31 -16.40 19.84
C GLY A 63 3.72 -17.86 20.06
N ALA A 64 4.95 -18.10 20.53
CA ALA A 64 5.47 -19.42 20.84
C ALA A 64 5.18 -19.89 22.28
N LEU A 65 4.70 -19.02 23.18
CA LEU A 65 4.43 -19.34 24.59
C LEU A 65 3.60 -20.64 24.77
N PRO A 66 2.47 -20.86 24.04
CA PRO A 66 1.70 -22.10 24.16
C PRO A 66 2.46 -23.35 23.68
N LEU A 67 3.38 -23.18 22.73
CA LEU A 67 4.15 -24.26 22.11
C LEU A 67 5.46 -24.60 22.84
N THR A 68 5.94 -23.75 23.78
CA THR A 68 7.17 -23.98 24.56
C THR A 68 7.25 -25.41 25.12
N ASN A 69 6.13 -25.92 25.65
CA ASN A 69 6.00 -27.26 26.20
C ASN A 69 6.16 -28.40 25.18
N LYS A 70 6.00 -28.16 23.87
CA LYS A 70 6.22 -29.14 22.80
C LYS A 70 7.66 -29.19 22.28
N PHE A 71 8.45 -28.13 22.44
CA PHE A 71 9.87 -28.16 22.06
C PHE A 71 10.70 -28.94 23.08
N GLN A 72 11.67 -29.76 22.62
CA GLN A 72 12.57 -30.49 23.53
C GLN A 72 13.79 -29.65 23.95
N VAL A 73 13.56 -28.40 24.37
CA VAL A 73 14.57 -27.35 24.54
C VAL A 73 15.84 -27.84 25.25
N GLU A 74 15.76 -28.32 26.49
CA GLU A 74 16.96 -28.79 27.19
C GLU A 74 17.66 -29.98 26.51
N GLY A 75 16.90 -30.88 25.87
CA GLY A 75 17.45 -32.02 25.14
C GLY A 75 18.24 -31.57 23.92
N PHE A 76 17.66 -30.65 23.13
CA PHE A 76 18.30 -30.04 21.98
C PHE A 76 19.56 -29.26 22.37
N LEU A 77 19.48 -28.38 23.39
CA LEU A 77 20.61 -27.58 23.84
C LEU A 77 21.76 -28.45 24.39
N ARG A 78 21.45 -29.48 25.18
CA ARG A 78 22.47 -30.45 25.66
C ARG A 78 23.08 -31.26 24.52
N ALA A 79 22.33 -31.57 23.47
CA ALA A 79 22.84 -32.27 22.28
C ALA A 79 23.70 -31.35 21.39
N MET A 80 23.30 -30.09 21.18
CA MET A 80 24.08 -29.06 20.48
C MET A 80 25.42 -28.80 21.14
N GLN A 81 25.45 -28.67 22.47
CA GLN A 81 26.71 -28.48 23.20
C GLN A 81 27.64 -29.70 23.05
N LYS A 82 27.09 -30.94 23.03
CA LYS A 82 27.88 -32.14 22.75
C LYS A 82 28.43 -32.16 21.31
N GLN A 83 27.62 -31.76 20.32
CA GLN A 83 28.05 -31.65 18.92
C GLN A 83 29.20 -30.64 18.76
N LEU A 84 29.06 -29.43 19.32
CA LEU A 84 30.12 -28.40 19.35
C LEU A 84 31.40 -28.91 20.03
N ASN A 85 31.29 -29.52 21.21
CA ASN A 85 32.43 -30.05 21.95
C ASN A 85 33.14 -31.22 21.22
N SER A 86 32.40 -32.00 20.43
CA SER A 86 32.96 -33.10 19.62
C SER A 86 33.60 -32.63 18.30
N ALA A 87 33.03 -31.60 17.66
CA ALA A 87 33.56 -30.96 16.46
C ALA A 87 34.93 -30.30 16.70
N GLY A 88 35.23 -29.89 17.94
CA GLY A 88 36.51 -29.31 18.36
C GLY A 88 37.78 -30.16 18.09
N LYS A 89 37.65 -31.41 17.61
CA LYS A 89 38.78 -32.25 17.16
C LYS A 89 38.99 -32.32 15.64
N ARG A 90 38.15 -31.65 14.84
CA ARG A 90 38.36 -31.38 13.39
C ARG A 90 37.84 -29.97 13.08
N GLY A 91 38.65 -28.96 13.37
CA GLY A 91 38.21 -27.56 13.32
C GLY A 91 38.26 -26.94 11.92
N PHE A 92 37.25 -26.11 11.61
CA PHE A 92 37.39 -24.98 10.68
C PHE A 92 36.42 -23.82 10.98
N PHE A 93 36.17 -23.51 12.27
CA PHE A 93 35.35 -22.36 12.70
C PHE A 93 36.05 -21.01 12.44
N SER A 94 36.10 -20.60 11.17
CA SER A 94 36.56 -19.26 10.78
C SER A 94 35.47 -18.22 11.04
N ARG A 95 35.46 -17.64 12.25
CA ARG A 95 34.69 -16.41 12.55
C ARG A 95 35.63 -15.29 12.98
N ARG A 96 36.08 -14.49 12.00
CA ARG A 96 36.63 -13.15 12.29
C ARG A 96 35.50 -12.21 12.71
N THR A 97 35.22 -12.17 14.01
CA THR A 97 34.54 -11.01 14.63
C THR A 97 35.37 -10.53 15.80
N SER A 98 35.95 -9.34 15.66
CA SER A 98 36.69 -8.64 16.71
C SER A 98 35.76 -8.23 17.84
N GLY A 99 36.13 -8.56 19.09
CA GLY A 99 35.34 -8.24 20.28
C GLY A 99 35.33 -9.39 21.28
N THR A 100 36.04 -9.21 22.40
CA THR A 100 36.17 -10.23 23.46
C THR A 100 34.88 -10.34 24.29
N GLN A 101 34.06 -11.35 24.04
CA GLN A 101 33.16 -11.93 25.04
C GLN A 101 33.02 -13.45 24.86
N VAL A 102 32.95 -14.18 25.97
CA VAL A 102 32.56 -15.59 26.00
C VAL A 102 31.05 -15.63 25.80
N ARG A 103 30.57 -16.07 24.63
CA ARG A 103 29.11 -16.07 24.36
C ARG A 103 28.40 -17.06 25.30
N GLU A 104 27.27 -16.59 25.82
CA GLU A 104 26.54 -17.18 26.94
C GLU A 104 25.77 -18.46 26.56
N LYS A 105 25.02 -18.99 27.53
CA LYS A 105 24.19 -20.20 27.40
C LYS A 105 23.30 -20.12 26.15
N PHE A 106 23.42 -21.12 25.28
CA PHE A 106 22.61 -21.29 24.07
C PHE A 106 21.11 -21.21 24.40
N THR A 107 20.37 -20.31 23.75
CA THR A 107 19.00 -19.95 24.16
C THR A 107 17.90 -20.69 23.38
N PHE A 108 16.64 -20.53 23.81
CA PHE A 108 15.48 -20.98 23.02
C PHE A 108 15.34 -20.21 21.69
N GLU A 109 15.80 -18.96 21.60
CA GLU A 109 15.83 -18.26 20.31
C GLU A 109 16.93 -18.82 19.39
N ASP A 110 18.13 -19.09 19.90
CA ASP A 110 19.20 -19.74 19.10
C ASP A 110 18.75 -21.14 18.59
N MET A 111 17.91 -21.86 19.36
CA MET A 111 17.30 -23.12 18.91
C MET A 111 16.38 -22.94 17.69
N LEU A 112 15.70 -21.80 17.56
CA LEU A 112 14.75 -21.50 16.48
C LEU A 112 15.34 -20.63 15.34
N CYS A 113 16.59 -20.19 15.44
CA CYS A 113 17.29 -19.46 14.38
C CYS A 113 18.00 -20.38 13.38
N PHE A 114 18.28 -19.84 12.18
CA PHE A 114 18.99 -20.52 11.10
C PHE A 114 20.33 -21.11 11.55
N GLN A 115 20.64 -22.32 11.07
CA GLN A 115 21.95 -22.94 11.21
C GLN A 115 22.41 -23.61 9.91
N LYS A 116 23.73 -23.69 9.72
CA LYS A 116 24.34 -24.38 8.57
C LYS A 116 24.58 -25.87 8.81
N GLU A 117 24.88 -26.24 10.04
CA GLU A 117 25.15 -27.63 10.44
C GLU A 117 23.86 -28.45 10.62
N PRO A 118 23.88 -29.78 10.41
CA PRO A 118 22.76 -30.65 10.77
C PRO A 118 22.39 -30.55 12.26
N ILE A 119 21.09 -30.60 12.57
CA ILE A 119 20.60 -30.71 13.95
C ILE A 119 21.03 -32.05 14.60
N PRO A 120 21.36 -32.07 15.91
CA PRO A 120 21.73 -33.30 16.62
C PRO A 120 20.53 -34.17 16.99
N THR A 121 19.33 -33.58 17.07
CA THR A 121 18.07 -34.19 17.51
C THR A 121 16.90 -33.33 16.99
N SER A 122 15.66 -33.81 17.04
CA SER A 122 14.48 -33.03 16.62
C SER A 122 14.27 -31.76 17.44
N LEU A 123 13.54 -30.80 16.89
CA LEU A 123 13.12 -29.59 17.58
C LEU A 123 11.96 -29.89 18.54
N LEU A 124 10.98 -30.68 18.10
CA LEU A 124 9.83 -31.10 18.87
C LEU A 124 10.13 -32.37 19.69
N LYS A 125 9.40 -32.53 20.80
CA LYS A 125 9.26 -33.76 21.57
C LYS A 125 8.48 -34.78 20.74
N ILE A 126 9.21 -35.68 20.08
CA ILE A 126 8.65 -36.77 19.25
C ILE A 126 9.16 -38.13 19.73
N ASN A 127 8.51 -39.20 19.27
CA ASN A 127 8.90 -40.58 19.58
C ASN A 127 10.35 -40.88 19.18
N SER A 128 11.07 -41.66 20.00
CA SER A 128 12.53 -41.81 19.90
C SER A 128 13.01 -42.49 18.61
N ASP A 129 12.18 -43.32 17.99
CA ASP A 129 12.42 -43.94 16.67
C ASP A 129 12.33 -42.92 15.51
N LEU A 130 11.64 -41.80 15.73
CA LEU A 130 11.46 -40.73 14.75
C LEU A 130 12.58 -39.69 14.79
N ILE A 131 13.33 -39.55 15.89
CA ILE A 131 14.45 -38.59 16.02
C ILE A 131 15.48 -38.80 14.89
N GLY A 132 15.86 -40.04 14.62
CA GLY A 132 16.77 -40.39 13.52
C GLY A 132 16.21 -40.14 12.10
N ARG A 133 14.90 -39.89 11.97
CA ARG A 133 14.25 -39.43 10.74
C ARG A 133 14.22 -37.90 10.69
N ALA A 134 13.91 -37.23 11.80
CA ALA A 134 13.91 -35.77 11.91
C ALA A 134 15.27 -35.15 11.56
N VAL A 135 16.37 -35.72 12.06
CA VAL A 135 17.74 -35.30 11.69
C VAL A 135 17.99 -35.43 10.17
N LYS A 136 17.44 -36.46 9.52
CA LYS A 136 17.57 -36.68 8.07
C LYS A 136 16.67 -35.74 7.26
N LEU A 137 15.51 -35.33 7.76
CA LEU A 137 14.70 -34.27 7.14
C LEU A 137 15.51 -32.97 7.08
N PHE A 138 16.16 -32.58 8.18
CA PHE A 138 16.96 -31.37 8.23
C PHE A 138 18.15 -31.40 7.25
N GLN A 139 18.82 -32.55 7.10
CA GLN A 139 19.87 -32.73 6.10
C GLN A 139 19.36 -32.60 4.65
N VAL A 140 18.11 -32.97 4.37
CA VAL A 140 17.48 -32.78 3.06
C VAL A 140 17.08 -31.32 2.85
N ILE A 141 16.61 -30.61 3.90
CA ILE A 141 16.38 -29.15 3.86
C ILE A 141 17.69 -28.42 3.53
N LEU A 142 18.78 -28.66 4.27
CA LEU A 142 20.09 -28.02 4.06
C LEU A 142 20.62 -28.17 2.62
N LYS A 143 20.36 -29.32 1.99
CA LYS A 143 20.69 -29.58 0.58
C LYS A 143 19.81 -28.79 -0.38
N TYR A 144 18.49 -28.81 -0.17
CA TYR A 144 17.54 -28.07 -1.00
C TYR A 144 17.81 -26.56 -1.00
N ILE A 145 18.04 -25.98 0.17
CA ILE A 145 18.34 -24.54 0.32
C ILE A 145 19.76 -24.16 -0.14
N GLY A 146 20.58 -25.14 -0.54
CA GLY A 146 21.91 -24.92 -1.14
C GLY A 146 23.07 -24.71 -0.16
N VAL A 147 22.84 -24.83 1.15
CA VAL A 147 23.87 -24.61 2.19
C VAL A 147 24.90 -25.74 2.18
N ASP A 148 24.46 -26.99 1.98
CA ASP A 148 25.32 -28.18 1.90
C ASP A 148 25.97 -28.38 0.51
N THR A 149 25.91 -27.36 -0.37
CA THR A 149 26.42 -27.41 -1.75
C THR A 149 27.39 -26.28 -2.10
N SER A 150 27.99 -25.62 -1.11
CA SER A 150 28.90 -24.47 -1.32
C SER A 150 30.13 -24.77 -2.19
N ASP A 151 30.51 -26.05 -2.34
CA ASP A 151 31.65 -26.49 -3.16
C ASP A 151 31.23 -26.95 -4.58
N ARG A 152 29.94 -26.88 -4.96
CA ARG A 152 29.48 -27.24 -6.30
C ARG A 152 29.58 -26.04 -7.26
N VAL A 153 30.32 -26.22 -8.35
CA VAL A 153 30.51 -25.23 -9.42
C VAL A 153 29.23 -24.98 -10.24
N SER A 154 28.29 -25.94 -10.27
CA SER A 154 27.06 -25.87 -11.05
C SER A 154 25.82 -25.76 -10.16
N PRO A 155 24.79 -24.98 -10.53
CA PRO A 155 23.53 -24.92 -9.80
C PRO A 155 22.79 -26.27 -9.84
N MET A 156 22.15 -26.62 -8.73
CA MET A 156 21.33 -27.83 -8.56
C MET A 156 20.20 -27.89 -9.60
N SER A 157 19.99 -29.05 -10.21
CA SER A 157 18.96 -29.20 -11.26
C SER A 157 17.53 -29.16 -10.69
N LEU A 158 16.53 -28.98 -11.57
CA LEU A 158 15.13 -29.07 -11.18
C LEU A 158 14.78 -30.48 -10.68
N ASP A 159 15.28 -31.52 -11.35
CA ASP A 159 15.06 -32.91 -10.95
C ASP A 159 15.70 -33.26 -9.60
N GLU A 160 16.91 -32.76 -9.32
CA GLU A 160 17.55 -32.90 -7.99
C GLU A 160 16.66 -32.25 -6.90
N ARG A 161 16.12 -31.05 -7.14
CA ARG A 161 15.20 -30.39 -6.20
C ARG A 161 13.89 -31.18 -6.01
N ILE A 162 13.29 -31.67 -7.09
CA ILE A 162 12.07 -32.51 -7.04
C ILE A 162 12.33 -33.80 -6.27
N GLU A 163 13.49 -34.43 -6.43
CA GLU A 163 13.85 -35.66 -5.71
C GLU A 163 14.05 -35.40 -4.20
N LEU A 164 14.60 -34.24 -3.82
CA LEU A 164 14.73 -33.81 -2.42
C LEU A 164 13.35 -33.54 -1.77
N VAL A 165 12.45 -32.82 -2.44
CA VAL A 165 11.07 -32.60 -1.94
C VAL A 165 10.34 -33.94 -1.77
N ASN A 166 10.46 -34.85 -2.75
CA ASN A 166 9.92 -36.21 -2.66
C ASN A 166 10.48 -37.01 -1.47
N LYS A 167 11.74 -36.80 -1.07
CA LYS A 167 12.33 -37.46 0.12
C LYS A 167 11.71 -36.94 1.42
N LEU A 168 11.35 -35.65 1.50
CA LEU A 168 10.65 -35.06 2.65
C LEU A 168 9.20 -35.61 2.74
N TYR A 169 8.45 -35.53 1.65
CA TYR A 169 7.03 -35.92 1.60
C TYR A 169 6.82 -37.42 1.90
N LYS A 170 7.72 -38.29 1.43
CA LYS A 170 7.69 -39.75 1.73
C LYS A 170 7.75 -40.08 3.23
N GLN A 171 8.21 -39.17 4.10
CA GLN A 171 8.21 -39.35 5.56
C GLN A 171 7.08 -38.57 6.26
N SER A 172 6.87 -37.30 5.89
CA SER A 172 5.94 -36.37 6.56
C SER A 172 4.47 -36.67 6.26
N LEU A 173 4.11 -37.00 5.02
CA LEU A 173 2.72 -37.38 4.67
C LEU A 173 2.25 -38.64 5.42
N LYS A 174 3.17 -39.49 5.86
CA LYS A 174 2.88 -40.75 6.58
C LYS A 174 2.88 -40.64 8.10
N ARG A 175 3.33 -39.52 8.69
CA ARG A 175 3.45 -39.33 10.15
C ARG A 175 3.25 -37.87 10.55
N SER A 176 2.24 -37.61 11.36
CA SER A 176 1.92 -36.26 11.85
C SER A 176 3.08 -35.63 12.63
N GLU A 177 3.81 -36.38 13.45
CA GLU A 177 4.92 -35.81 14.22
C GLU A 177 6.08 -35.35 13.32
N LEU A 178 6.32 -36.06 12.22
CA LEU A 178 7.34 -35.66 11.23
C LEU A 178 6.87 -34.54 10.30
N ARG A 179 5.56 -34.36 10.11
CA ARG A 179 5.00 -33.20 9.40
C ARG A 179 5.17 -31.92 10.22
N ASP A 180 4.76 -31.96 11.49
CA ASP A 180 4.88 -30.83 12.41
C ASP A 180 6.36 -30.46 12.67
N GLU A 181 7.23 -31.46 12.83
CA GLU A 181 8.69 -31.27 12.92
C GLU A 181 9.26 -30.65 11.63
N LEU A 182 8.82 -31.07 10.43
CA LEU A 182 9.27 -30.49 9.17
C LEU A 182 8.93 -28.99 9.10
N PHE A 183 7.70 -28.61 9.44
CA PHE A 183 7.29 -27.20 9.48
C PHE A 183 8.16 -26.36 10.43
N MET A 184 8.50 -26.88 11.60
CA MET A 184 9.41 -26.19 12.54
C MET A 184 10.87 -26.15 12.07
N GLN A 185 11.33 -27.17 11.35
CA GLN A 185 12.66 -27.20 10.75
C GLN A 185 12.80 -26.22 9.58
N VAL A 186 11.79 -26.09 8.71
CA VAL A 186 11.78 -25.12 7.62
C VAL A 186 11.66 -23.69 8.18
N LEU A 187 10.75 -23.46 9.14
CA LEU A 187 10.62 -22.19 9.87
C LEU A 187 11.97 -21.73 10.44
N LYS A 188 12.69 -22.63 11.11
CA LYS A 188 14.02 -22.37 11.67
C LYS A 188 15.03 -21.87 10.64
N GLN A 189 14.96 -22.33 9.38
CA GLN A 189 15.85 -21.89 8.32
C GLN A 189 15.43 -20.56 7.65
N THR A 190 14.25 -20.03 7.99
CA THR A 190 13.84 -18.66 7.64
C THR A 190 14.32 -17.63 8.68
N ARG A 191 14.25 -17.95 9.99
CA ARG A 191 14.52 -17.01 11.08
C ARG A 191 16.02 -16.67 11.16
N ASN A 192 16.35 -15.38 11.00
CA ASN A 192 17.73 -14.85 11.07
C ASN A 192 18.71 -15.52 10.08
N ASN A 193 18.24 -15.95 8.89
CA ASN A 193 19.12 -16.48 7.84
C ASN A 193 19.88 -15.32 7.14
N PRO A 194 21.23 -15.31 7.15
CA PRO A 194 22.03 -14.21 6.58
C PRO A 194 22.24 -14.30 5.05
N ASP A 195 21.79 -15.35 4.38
CA ASP A 195 21.97 -15.54 2.93
C ASP A 195 20.63 -15.50 2.20
N ARG A 196 20.41 -14.46 1.37
CA ARG A 196 19.13 -14.21 0.69
C ARG A 196 18.68 -15.38 -0.20
N HIS A 197 19.62 -16.05 -0.86
CA HIS A 197 19.30 -17.14 -1.79
C HIS A 197 18.80 -18.40 -1.06
N SER A 198 19.45 -18.82 0.03
CA SER A 198 18.96 -19.91 0.87
C SER A 198 17.73 -19.52 1.69
N LEU A 199 17.56 -18.24 2.04
CA LEU A 199 16.32 -17.72 2.64
C LEU A 199 15.13 -17.86 1.68
N ILE A 200 15.26 -17.39 0.43
CA ILE A 200 14.22 -17.55 -0.61
C ILE A 200 13.86 -19.03 -0.79
N ARG A 201 14.85 -19.92 -0.89
CA ARG A 201 14.61 -21.37 -0.97
C ARG A 201 13.98 -21.98 0.29
N SER A 202 14.22 -21.41 1.46
CA SER A 202 13.57 -21.84 2.71
C SER A 202 12.07 -21.51 2.67
N TRP A 203 11.69 -20.39 2.08
CA TRP A 203 10.29 -20.02 1.86
C TRP A 203 9.63 -20.74 0.68
N GLU A 204 10.36 -20.98 -0.43
CA GLU A 204 9.95 -21.89 -1.51
C GLU A 204 9.53 -23.26 -0.93
N LEU A 205 10.34 -23.80 0.00
CA LEU A 205 10.03 -25.06 0.66
C LEU A 205 8.88 -24.97 1.67
N MET A 206 8.73 -23.84 2.38
CA MET A 206 7.61 -23.60 3.30
C MET A 206 6.27 -23.59 2.54
N TYR A 207 6.22 -22.84 1.43
CA TYR A 207 5.07 -22.73 0.54
C TYR A 207 4.68 -24.09 -0.05
N LEU A 208 5.65 -24.84 -0.60
CA LEU A 208 5.44 -26.20 -1.09
C LEU A 208 4.87 -27.14 -0.01
N CYS A 209 5.41 -27.09 1.22
CA CYS A 209 4.89 -27.90 2.33
C CYS A 209 3.46 -27.51 2.71
N ALA A 210 3.14 -26.21 2.76
CA ALA A 210 1.82 -25.69 3.10
C ALA A 210 0.75 -26.09 2.07
N LEU A 211 1.08 -26.02 0.77
CA LEU A 211 0.19 -26.50 -0.32
C LEU A 211 -0.10 -28.01 -0.23
N CYS A 212 0.87 -28.80 0.24
CA CYS A 212 0.78 -30.26 0.21
C CYS A 212 0.11 -30.86 1.45
N MET A 213 0.26 -30.24 2.63
CA MET A 213 -0.20 -30.82 3.90
C MET A 213 -0.33 -29.78 5.04
N PRO A 214 -1.43 -29.73 5.80
CA PRO A 214 -1.57 -28.79 6.90
C PRO A 214 -0.79 -29.22 8.15
N PRO A 215 -0.12 -28.29 8.87
CA PRO A 215 0.40 -28.54 10.23
C PRO A 215 -0.74 -28.78 11.23
N CYS A 216 -0.44 -29.26 12.45
CA CYS A 216 -1.44 -29.27 13.51
C CYS A 216 -1.91 -27.85 13.88
N LYS A 217 -3.14 -27.72 14.41
CA LYS A 217 -3.83 -26.44 14.66
C LYS A 217 -2.99 -25.41 15.44
N GLU A 218 -2.22 -25.85 16.44
CA GLU A 218 -1.37 -24.97 17.24
C GLU A 218 -0.15 -24.46 16.46
N ILE A 219 0.51 -25.33 15.68
CA ILE A 219 1.66 -24.97 14.85
C ILE A 219 1.21 -24.11 13.66
N GLY A 220 0.07 -24.41 13.05
CA GLY A 220 -0.56 -23.53 12.06
C GLY A 220 -0.86 -22.13 12.63
N GLY A 221 -1.39 -22.05 13.86
CA GLY A 221 -1.60 -20.78 14.55
C GLY A 221 -0.31 -19.99 14.85
N TYR A 222 0.80 -20.69 15.17
CA TYR A 222 2.09 -20.05 15.38
C TYR A 222 2.75 -19.60 14.07
N LEU A 223 2.73 -20.44 13.02
CA LEU A 223 3.19 -20.07 11.67
C LEU A 223 2.40 -18.88 11.14
N SER A 224 1.07 -18.90 11.25
CA SER A 224 0.20 -17.80 10.83
C SER A 224 0.50 -16.49 11.57
N LYS A 225 0.93 -16.53 12.84
CA LYS A 225 1.41 -15.35 13.57
C LYS A 225 2.83 -14.90 13.16
N TYR A 226 3.64 -15.80 12.59
CA TYR A 226 4.99 -15.52 12.13
C TYR A 226 5.02 -14.87 10.73
N VAL A 227 4.06 -15.20 9.86
CA VAL A 227 3.89 -14.56 8.53
C VAL A 227 2.99 -13.32 8.56
N ARG A 228 2.52 -12.88 9.71
CA ARG A 228 1.64 -11.69 9.83
C ARG A 228 2.36 -10.48 10.37
N SER A 229 2.03 -9.33 9.79
CA SER A 229 2.48 -8.02 10.24
C SER A 229 1.30 -7.09 10.50
N VAL A 230 1.48 -6.21 11.48
CA VAL A 230 0.48 -5.22 11.89
C VAL A 230 0.78 -3.90 11.19
N PHE A 231 -0.17 -3.44 10.38
CA PHE A 231 -0.09 -2.15 9.68
C PHE A 231 -1.07 -1.19 10.33
N PHE A 232 -0.57 -0.06 10.80
CA PHE A 232 -1.33 0.91 11.60
C PHE A 232 -1.83 2.08 10.73
N PHE A 233 -2.84 2.77 11.23
CA PHE A 233 -3.33 4.05 10.72
C PHE A 233 -3.04 5.16 11.76
N LEU A 234 -3.21 6.43 11.37
CA LEU A 234 -2.90 7.59 12.22
C LEU A 234 -3.92 7.84 13.35
N ASP A 235 -4.99 7.04 13.42
CA ASP A 235 -5.95 6.98 14.54
C ASP A 235 -5.68 5.81 15.51
N GLU A 236 -4.50 5.19 15.41
CA GLU A 236 -4.08 3.98 16.15
C GLU A 236 -4.90 2.71 15.86
N THR A 237 -5.83 2.73 14.90
CA THR A 237 -6.41 1.49 14.35
C THR A 237 -5.35 0.70 13.56
N PHE A 238 -5.60 -0.58 13.31
CA PHE A 238 -4.67 -1.45 12.58
C PHE A 238 -5.35 -2.57 11.82
N VAL A 239 -4.64 -3.11 10.83
CA VAL A 239 -4.99 -4.31 10.06
C VAL A 239 -3.82 -5.30 10.14
N GLU A 240 -4.12 -6.59 10.34
CA GLU A 240 -3.14 -7.68 10.18
C GLU A 240 -3.15 -8.18 8.73
N ILE A 241 -2.01 -8.10 8.04
CA ILE A 241 -1.81 -8.67 6.71
C ILE A 241 -0.78 -9.79 6.78
N THR A 242 -0.95 -10.79 5.92
CA THR A 242 -0.03 -11.93 5.77
C THR A 242 0.97 -11.62 4.66
N TYR A 243 2.27 -11.61 4.94
CA TYR A 243 3.31 -11.23 3.98
C TYR A 243 4.26 -12.41 3.67
N GLU A 244 4.70 -12.47 2.42
CA GLU A 244 5.76 -13.37 1.95
C GLU A 244 7.09 -12.61 1.77
N MET A 245 8.19 -13.31 1.49
CA MET A 245 9.47 -12.64 1.22
C MET A 245 9.50 -11.86 -0.11
N ALA A 246 8.58 -12.17 -1.03
CA ALA A 246 8.42 -11.45 -2.28
C ALA A 246 7.50 -10.21 -2.13
N THR A 247 6.70 -10.12 -1.07
CA THR A 247 5.73 -9.06 -0.86
C THR A 247 6.42 -7.71 -0.66
N THR A 248 6.12 -6.79 -1.57
CA THR A 248 6.61 -5.41 -1.60
C THR A 248 5.69 -4.47 -0.81
N VAL A 249 6.13 -3.23 -0.60
CA VAL A 249 5.29 -2.15 -0.07
C VAL A 249 4.08 -1.90 -0.97
N ALA A 250 4.21 -1.95 -2.30
CA ALA A 250 3.10 -1.79 -3.24
C ALA A 250 2.02 -2.84 -3.04
N ASP A 251 2.39 -4.12 -2.95
CA ASP A 251 1.45 -5.24 -2.77
C ASP A 251 0.61 -5.08 -1.49
N VAL A 252 1.25 -4.69 -0.38
CA VAL A 252 0.54 -4.43 0.89
C VAL A 252 -0.33 -3.18 0.82
N VAL A 253 0.08 -2.13 0.12
CA VAL A 253 -0.76 -0.93 -0.04
C VAL A 253 -2.02 -1.25 -0.84
N GLU A 254 -1.94 -2.14 -1.83
CA GLU A 254 -3.09 -2.64 -2.58
C GLU A 254 -4.00 -3.56 -1.73
N GLU A 255 -3.43 -4.52 -0.99
CA GLU A 255 -4.19 -5.40 -0.08
C GLU A 255 -4.88 -4.60 1.04
N LEU A 256 -4.18 -3.64 1.66
CA LEU A 256 -4.75 -2.70 2.62
C LEU A 256 -5.91 -1.93 2.00
N ALA A 257 -5.71 -1.34 0.82
CA ALA A 257 -6.73 -0.56 0.11
C ALA A 257 -7.99 -1.40 -0.19
N GLY A 258 -7.82 -2.66 -0.59
CA GLY A 258 -8.91 -3.62 -0.75
C GLY A 258 -9.68 -3.85 0.56
N ILE A 259 -8.97 -4.14 1.66
CA ILE A 259 -9.56 -4.39 2.99
C ILE A 259 -10.36 -3.18 3.49
N ILE A 260 -9.81 -1.96 3.38
CA ILE A 260 -10.50 -0.73 3.83
C ILE A 260 -11.44 -0.12 2.78
N LYS A 261 -11.58 -0.76 1.59
CA LYS A 261 -12.40 -0.30 0.46
C LYS A 261 -12.01 1.07 -0.12
N LEU A 262 -10.73 1.44 -0.03
CA LEU A 262 -10.18 2.69 -0.56
C LEU A 262 -9.90 2.55 -2.07
N SER A 263 -10.85 2.92 -2.93
CA SER A 263 -10.62 2.81 -4.39
C SER A 263 -9.47 3.68 -4.94
N PRO A 264 -9.24 4.94 -4.49
CA PRO A 264 -8.16 5.79 -5.01
C PRO A 264 -6.91 5.78 -4.12
N TYR A 265 -6.23 4.64 -4.03
CA TYR A 265 -5.07 4.44 -3.15
C TYR A 265 -3.72 4.96 -3.68
N SER A 266 -3.63 5.38 -4.96
CA SER A 266 -2.37 5.80 -5.64
C SER A 266 -1.69 7.10 -5.14
N SER A 267 -2.18 7.65 -4.02
CA SER A 267 -1.58 8.77 -3.27
C SER A 267 -1.14 8.35 -1.85
N PHE A 268 -1.38 7.10 -1.45
CA PHE A 268 -0.98 6.50 -0.18
C PHE A 268 0.23 5.57 -0.37
N SER A 269 0.97 5.36 0.70
CA SER A 269 2.06 4.39 0.78
C SER A 269 2.35 4.10 2.26
N LEU A 270 3.25 3.15 2.53
CA LEU A 270 3.69 2.85 3.89
C LEU A 270 4.82 3.78 4.32
N PHE A 271 4.82 4.11 5.61
CA PHE A 271 5.84 4.89 6.30
C PHE A 271 6.36 4.08 7.48
N GLU A 272 7.68 4.09 7.70
CA GLU A 272 8.24 3.74 9.01
C GLU A 272 8.02 4.94 9.94
N CYS A 273 7.28 4.73 11.02
CA CYS A 273 7.27 5.66 12.16
C CYS A 273 8.24 5.14 13.22
N ARG A 274 9.27 5.95 13.54
CA ARG A 274 10.21 5.71 14.65
C ARG A 274 9.87 6.61 15.83
N LYS A 275 9.51 6.00 16.95
CA LYS A 275 9.23 6.68 18.22
C LYS A 275 10.29 6.31 19.26
N ALA A 276 11.07 7.30 19.70
CA ALA A 276 12.08 7.12 20.75
C ALA A 276 11.46 7.35 22.14
N VAL A 277 11.20 6.28 22.90
CA VAL A 277 10.56 6.38 24.22
C VAL A 277 11.62 6.69 25.30
N VAL A 278 11.90 7.98 25.48
CA VAL A 278 12.79 8.49 26.54
C VAL A 278 12.04 8.53 27.88
N SER A 279 12.51 7.76 28.86
CA SER A 279 11.72 7.35 30.03
C SER A 279 11.45 8.42 31.12
N LYS A 280 11.75 9.70 30.89
CA LYS A 280 11.61 10.78 31.91
C LYS A 280 11.09 12.14 31.43
N SER A 281 10.51 12.25 30.23
CA SER A 281 9.81 13.47 29.79
C SER A 281 8.62 13.15 28.89
N PRO A 282 7.42 13.71 29.14
CA PRO A 282 6.29 13.62 28.22
C PRO A 282 6.51 14.61 27.06
N ASP A 283 7.45 14.29 26.18
CA ASP A 283 7.80 15.11 25.02
C ASP A 283 7.58 14.30 23.74
N PRO A 284 6.44 14.48 23.03
CA PRO A 284 6.11 13.77 21.79
C PRO A 284 6.89 14.33 20.57
N GLY A 285 8.13 14.77 20.78
CA GLY A 285 8.88 15.60 19.83
C GLY A 285 9.65 14.85 18.74
N ASN A 286 9.86 13.53 18.90
CA ASN A 286 10.62 12.69 17.97
C ASN A 286 9.81 11.44 17.56
N GLU A 287 8.72 11.68 16.84
CA GLU A 287 8.10 10.67 15.96
C GLU A 287 8.53 10.98 14.53
N GLU A 288 9.56 10.27 14.06
CA GLU A 288 10.12 10.44 12.71
C GLU A 288 9.37 9.52 11.73
N TYR A 289 8.74 10.11 10.71
CA TYR A 289 8.01 9.38 9.66
C TYR A 289 8.84 9.36 8.39
N ILE A 290 9.32 8.18 8.00
CA ILE A 290 10.15 7.96 6.81
C ILE A 290 9.31 7.25 5.76
N GLY A 291 9.16 7.86 4.59
CA GLY A 291 8.43 7.25 3.47
C GLY A 291 9.21 6.07 2.91
N LEU A 292 8.52 4.96 2.66
CA LEU A 292 9.12 3.77 2.07
C LEU A 292 9.04 3.84 0.54
N ASP A 293 10.00 3.20 -0.13
CA ASP A 293 9.91 2.97 -1.57
C ASP A 293 8.98 1.79 -1.86
N ASP A 294 8.14 1.94 -2.87
CA ASP A 294 7.02 1.05 -3.11
C ASP A 294 7.49 -0.35 -3.60
N ASN A 295 8.75 -0.49 -4.04
CA ASN A 295 9.39 -1.76 -4.43
C ASN A 295 10.16 -2.45 -3.28
N ASN A 296 10.20 -1.87 -2.08
CA ASN A 296 10.92 -2.46 -0.94
C ASN A 296 10.18 -3.68 -0.38
N TYR A 297 10.89 -4.75 -0.05
CA TYR A 297 10.31 -5.97 0.51
C TYR A 297 10.00 -5.79 2.00
N ILE A 298 8.77 -6.14 2.41
CA ILE A 298 8.31 -6.04 3.80
C ILE A 298 9.19 -6.88 4.74
N GLY A 299 9.63 -8.06 4.30
CA GLY A 299 10.51 -8.92 5.08
C GLY A 299 11.90 -8.32 5.36
N ASP A 300 12.47 -7.56 4.42
CA ASP A 300 13.75 -6.88 4.63
C ASP A 300 13.59 -5.70 5.60
N LEU A 301 12.53 -4.90 5.45
CA LEU A 301 12.21 -3.77 6.33
C LEU A 301 12.01 -4.20 7.80
N LEU A 302 11.24 -5.26 8.03
CA LEU A 302 11.00 -5.80 9.38
C LEU A 302 12.27 -6.38 10.01
N ALA A 303 13.17 -6.96 9.21
CA ALA A 303 14.48 -7.41 9.67
C ALA A 303 15.37 -6.22 10.09
N ASP A 304 15.36 -5.12 9.33
CA ASP A 304 16.10 -3.90 9.68
C ASP A 304 15.50 -3.16 10.90
N PHE A 305 14.18 -3.22 11.10
CA PHE A 305 13.54 -2.72 12.33
C PHE A 305 14.05 -3.50 13.55
N LYS A 306 14.08 -4.84 13.48
CA LYS A 306 14.65 -5.68 14.55
C LYS A 306 16.14 -5.37 14.77
N ALA A 307 16.93 -5.31 13.70
CA ALA A 307 18.36 -4.99 13.79
C ALA A 307 18.63 -3.60 14.38
N SER A 308 17.76 -2.62 14.14
CA SER A 308 17.86 -1.27 14.71
C SER A 308 17.50 -1.23 16.20
N LYS A 309 16.53 -2.05 16.62
CA LYS A 309 16.17 -2.27 18.02
C LYS A 309 17.29 -2.98 18.81
N ASP A 310 17.96 -3.96 18.21
CA ASP A 310 19.11 -4.65 18.84
C ASP A 310 20.35 -3.74 18.96
N ARG A 311 20.52 -2.77 18.04
CA ARG A 311 21.63 -1.80 18.06
C ARG A 311 21.48 -0.70 19.14
N SER A 312 20.27 -0.37 19.56
CA SER A 312 19.96 0.84 20.36
C SER A 312 20.16 0.72 21.88
N LYS A 313 20.53 -0.47 22.39
CA LYS A 313 21.21 -0.71 23.69
C LYS A 313 20.73 0.09 24.92
N GLY A 314 19.43 0.37 25.03
CA GLY A 314 18.84 1.01 26.23
C GLY A 314 17.71 1.98 25.93
N GLU A 315 17.68 2.55 24.72
CA GLU A 315 16.52 3.31 24.24
C GLU A 315 15.46 2.35 23.70
N ILE A 316 14.21 2.53 24.12
CA ILE A 316 13.07 1.79 23.56
C ILE A 316 12.64 2.51 22.27
N LEU A 317 13.26 2.13 21.16
CA LEU A 317 12.76 2.45 19.83
C LEU A 317 11.53 1.59 19.52
N GLN A 318 10.39 2.24 19.30
CA GLN A 318 9.20 1.62 18.73
C GLN A 318 9.14 2.00 17.24
N CYS A 319 9.40 1.03 16.37
CA CYS A 319 9.12 1.13 14.94
C CYS A 319 7.69 0.62 14.67
N LYS A 320 6.91 1.36 13.88
CA LYS A 320 5.61 0.95 13.33
C LYS A 320 5.61 1.12 11.81
N LEU A 321 4.89 0.25 11.10
CA LEU A 321 4.48 0.51 9.71
C LEU A 321 3.13 1.22 9.75
N ILE A 322 3.04 2.40 9.13
CA ILE A 322 1.83 3.23 9.09
C ILE A 322 1.44 3.52 7.64
N LEU A 323 0.16 3.30 7.27
CA LEU A 323 -0.37 3.80 6.01
C LEU A 323 -0.63 5.31 6.13
N LYS A 324 0.08 6.12 5.34
CA LYS A 324 -0.10 7.58 5.29
C LYS A 324 -0.18 8.04 3.83
N LYS A 325 -0.94 9.11 3.58
CA LYS A 325 -0.99 9.75 2.26
C LYS A 325 0.36 10.42 1.98
N LYS A 326 1.09 9.87 1.00
CA LYS A 326 2.47 10.22 0.60
C LYS A 326 2.54 11.60 -0.07
N LEU A 327 1.49 12.00 -0.80
CA LEU A 327 1.36 13.33 -1.39
C LEU A 327 -0.10 13.75 -1.52
N PHE A 328 -0.40 15.03 -1.32
CA PHE A 328 -1.71 15.63 -1.57
C PHE A 328 -1.74 16.31 -2.95
N ARG A 329 -2.12 15.57 -4.00
CA ARG A 329 -2.15 16.09 -5.38
C ARG A 329 -3.32 17.05 -5.58
N GLU A 330 -3.25 17.90 -6.60
CA GLU A 330 -4.37 18.80 -6.92
C GLU A 330 -5.58 18.04 -7.50
N SER A 331 -5.38 16.86 -8.08
CA SER A 331 -6.43 15.92 -8.46
C SER A 331 -7.32 15.48 -7.29
N ASP A 332 -6.72 15.37 -6.11
CA ASP A 332 -7.33 14.73 -4.94
C ASP A 332 -8.46 15.55 -4.34
N GLU A 333 -8.52 16.85 -4.66
CA GLU A 333 -9.59 17.76 -4.24
C GLU A 333 -10.93 17.43 -4.91
N ALA A 334 -10.94 16.63 -5.98
CA ALA A 334 -12.14 16.16 -6.66
C ALA A 334 -12.61 14.76 -6.18
N ILE A 335 -11.87 14.10 -5.28
CA ILE A 335 -12.20 12.75 -4.82
C ILE A 335 -13.20 12.83 -3.65
N THR A 336 -14.39 12.28 -3.87
CA THR A 336 -15.51 12.23 -2.92
C THR A 336 -15.64 10.88 -2.20
N ASP A 337 -14.67 9.98 -2.37
CA ASP A 337 -14.65 8.67 -1.71
C ASP A 337 -14.64 8.81 -0.17
N PRO A 338 -15.59 8.19 0.57
CA PRO A 338 -15.70 8.40 2.01
C PRO A 338 -14.46 7.99 2.81
N MET A 339 -13.78 6.90 2.42
CA MET A 339 -12.58 6.42 3.11
C MET A 339 -11.39 7.35 2.84
N PHE A 340 -11.23 7.80 1.60
CA PHE A 340 -10.22 8.79 1.20
C PHE A 340 -10.38 10.11 1.94
N VAL A 341 -11.62 10.59 2.10
CA VAL A 341 -11.95 11.82 2.84
C VAL A 341 -11.70 11.63 4.34
N GLN A 342 -12.10 10.50 4.93
CA GLN A 342 -11.87 10.19 6.34
C GLN A 342 -10.36 10.06 6.67
N LEU A 343 -9.59 9.30 5.88
CA LEU A 343 -8.13 9.19 6.06
C LEU A 343 -7.43 10.54 5.86
N SER A 344 -7.87 11.33 4.86
CA SER A 344 -7.35 12.69 4.66
C SER A 344 -7.65 13.61 5.84
N TYR A 345 -8.81 13.45 6.51
CA TYR A 345 -9.16 14.17 7.74
C TYR A 345 -8.30 13.74 8.92
N VAL A 346 -8.20 12.44 9.21
CA VAL A 346 -7.37 11.90 10.31
C VAL A 346 -5.92 12.34 10.16
N GLN A 347 -5.37 12.29 8.94
CA GLN A 347 -4.01 12.76 8.67
C GLN A 347 -3.81 14.26 8.90
N LEU A 348 -4.75 15.10 8.45
CA LEU A 348 -4.66 16.55 8.66
C LEU A 348 -4.91 16.94 10.12
N GLN A 349 -5.76 16.22 10.85
CA GLN A 349 -5.94 16.31 12.30
C GLN A 349 -4.65 15.95 13.04
N HIS A 350 -4.02 14.83 12.69
CA HIS A 350 -2.75 14.38 13.27
C HIS A 350 -1.63 15.41 13.04
N ASP A 351 -1.45 15.85 11.80
CA ASP A 351 -0.41 16.82 11.45
C ASP A 351 -0.71 18.21 12.06
N TYR A 352 -1.99 18.58 12.25
CA TYR A 352 -2.40 19.76 13.02
C TYR A 352 -2.04 19.64 14.52
N ALA A 353 -2.36 18.51 15.18
CA ALA A 353 -2.10 18.28 16.60
C ALA A 353 -0.61 18.28 16.94
N LEU A 354 0.25 17.77 16.04
CA LEU A 354 1.71 17.91 16.13
C LEU A 354 2.21 19.36 16.03
N GLY A 355 1.36 20.31 15.64
CA GLY A 355 1.71 21.71 15.42
C GLY A 355 2.34 21.97 14.04
N ASN A 356 2.12 21.10 13.03
CA ASN A 356 2.69 21.34 11.70
C ASN A 356 2.03 22.49 10.93
N TYR A 357 0.80 22.89 11.29
CA TYR A 357 0.11 24.05 10.74
C TYR A 357 0.11 25.21 11.75
N PRO A 358 1.04 26.19 11.64
CA PRO A 358 1.11 27.32 12.56
C PRO A 358 0.03 28.37 12.25
N VAL A 359 -1.17 28.13 12.76
CA VAL A 359 -2.37 28.96 12.59
C VAL A 359 -2.47 30.08 13.64
N GLY A 360 -3.38 31.04 13.43
CA GLY A 360 -3.69 32.09 14.39
C GLY A 360 -4.39 31.59 15.66
N ARG A 361 -4.54 32.47 16.65
CA ARG A 361 -5.21 32.13 17.92
C ARG A 361 -6.70 31.81 17.73
N ASP A 362 -7.38 32.60 16.91
CA ASP A 362 -8.80 32.43 16.61
C ASP A 362 -9.05 31.19 15.74
N ASP A 363 -8.26 31.04 14.66
CA ASP A 363 -8.22 29.83 13.82
C ASP A 363 -8.06 28.55 14.66
N ALA A 364 -7.18 28.57 15.68
CA ALA A 364 -6.94 27.42 16.54
C ALA A 364 -8.14 27.08 17.43
N ALA A 365 -8.85 28.09 17.96
CA ALA A 365 -10.07 27.87 18.73
C ALA A 365 -11.18 27.31 17.82
N GLN A 366 -11.36 27.86 16.62
CA GLN A 366 -12.32 27.37 15.63
C GLN A 366 -12.00 25.93 15.18
N LEU A 367 -10.74 25.62 14.85
CA LEU A 367 -10.30 24.29 14.44
C LEU A 367 -10.42 23.25 15.56
N SER A 368 -10.20 23.64 16.82
CA SER A 368 -10.45 22.76 17.98
C SER A 368 -11.94 22.53 18.19
N ALA A 369 -12.78 23.57 18.12
CA ALA A 369 -14.24 23.47 18.22
C ALA A 369 -14.83 22.55 17.14
N LEU A 370 -14.38 22.68 15.88
CA LEU A 370 -14.80 21.82 14.77
C LEU A 370 -14.44 20.34 15.00
N GLN A 371 -13.24 20.04 15.51
CA GLN A 371 -12.85 18.66 15.81
C GLN A 371 -13.67 18.05 16.96
N ILE A 372 -13.95 18.83 18.01
CA ILE A 372 -14.84 18.42 19.10
C ILE A 372 -16.23 18.12 18.56
N LEU A 373 -16.76 18.97 17.68
CA LEU A 373 -18.06 18.79 17.02
C LEU A 373 -18.12 17.51 16.14
N VAL A 374 -17.03 17.15 15.47
CA VAL A 374 -16.92 15.84 14.77
C VAL A 374 -16.97 14.68 15.77
N GLU A 375 -16.25 14.77 16.89
CA GLU A 375 -16.15 13.69 17.89
C GLU A 375 -17.47 13.46 18.64
N ILE A 376 -18.05 14.48 19.27
CA ILE A 376 -19.27 14.35 20.10
C ILE A 376 -20.58 14.66 19.38
N GLY A 377 -20.57 15.49 18.33
CA GLY A 377 -21.79 16.10 17.78
C GLY A 377 -22.17 17.37 18.54
N TYR A 378 -23.24 18.06 18.14
CA TYR A 378 -23.68 19.27 18.83
C TYR A 378 -24.47 18.93 20.11
N VAL A 379 -24.06 19.52 21.24
CA VAL A 379 -24.67 19.36 22.56
C VAL A 379 -24.67 20.74 23.24
N VAL A 380 -25.80 21.16 23.81
CA VAL A 380 -25.99 22.53 24.35
C VAL A 380 -25.02 22.90 25.50
N SER A 381 -24.42 21.91 26.17
CA SER A 381 -23.48 22.11 27.30
C SER A 381 -22.40 21.03 27.30
N PRO A 382 -21.44 21.05 26.35
CA PRO A 382 -20.52 19.94 26.12
C PRO A 382 -19.57 19.71 27.30
N GLU A 383 -19.26 20.77 28.05
CA GLU A 383 -18.49 20.76 29.31
C GLU A 383 -19.08 19.86 30.42
N THR A 384 -20.37 19.50 30.34
CA THR A 384 -21.08 18.67 31.32
C THR A 384 -21.27 17.22 30.90
N CYS A 385 -21.03 16.89 29.62
CA CYS A 385 -21.41 15.62 29.02
C CYS A 385 -20.25 14.61 28.88
N THR A 386 -19.00 15.08 28.88
CA THR A 386 -17.79 14.29 28.62
C THR A 386 -16.58 14.84 29.35
N ASP A 387 -15.44 14.13 29.31
CA ASP A 387 -14.14 14.65 29.73
C ASP A 387 -13.62 15.77 28.79
N TRP A 388 -14.30 16.91 28.80
CA TRP A 388 -14.02 18.12 28.02
C TRP A 388 -12.54 18.56 28.13
N THR A 389 -11.96 18.37 29.32
CA THR A 389 -10.53 18.62 29.58
C THR A 389 -9.61 17.79 28.68
N SER A 390 -9.97 16.54 28.36
CA SER A 390 -9.20 15.65 27.49
C SER A 390 -9.40 15.98 26.00
N LEU A 391 -10.60 16.41 25.60
CA LEU A 391 -10.91 16.83 24.24
C LEU A 391 -10.12 18.10 23.87
N LEU A 392 -10.07 19.08 24.77
CA LEU A 392 -9.21 20.26 24.61
C LEU A 392 -7.73 19.88 24.51
N GLU A 393 -7.23 18.97 25.36
CA GLU A 393 -5.82 18.57 25.36
C GLU A 393 -5.44 17.68 24.16
N ARG A 394 -6.40 16.99 23.53
CA ARG A 394 -6.21 16.20 22.31
C ARG A 394 -6.27 17.03 21.03
N PHE A 395 -7.15 18.03 20.97
CA PHE A 395 -7.43 18.77 19.73
C PHE A 395 -6.82 20.17 19.65
N LEU A 396 -6.27 20.72 20.73
CA LEU A 396 -5.50 21.97 20.72
C LEU A 396 -3.99 21.70 20.63
N PRO A 397 -3.27 22.18 19.59
CA PRO A 397 -1.83 21.92 19.45
C PRO A 397 -1.05 22.43 20.66
N ARG A 398 -0.21 21.56 21.25
CA ARG A 398 0.45 21.83 22.54
C ARG A 398 1.31 23.09 22.54
N GLN A 399 1.90 23.45 21.39
CA GLN A 399 2.69 24.67 21.21
C GLN A 399 1.84 25.96 21.29
N LEU A 400 0.54 25.88 21.01
CA LEU A 400 -0.42 26.97 21.20
C LEU A 400 -1.08 26.91 22.58
N ALA A 401 -1.36 25.71 23.10
CA ALA A 401 -1.93 25.50 24.43
C ALA A 401 -1.12 26.23 25.53
N ILE A 402 0.21 26.14 25.49
CA ILE A 402 1.12 26.80 26.46
C ILE A 402 1.15 28.34 26.40
N THR A 403 0.48 29.00 25.44
CA THR A 403 0.60 30.46 25.23
C THR A 403 -0.31 31.33 26.09
N ARG A 404 -1.26 30.72 26.83
CA ARG A 404 -2.23 31.38 27.72
C ARG A 404 -2.80 30.36 28.74
N ALA A 405 -3.72 30.76 29.61
CA ALA A 405 -4.33 29.81 30.56
C ALA A 405 -5.34 28.90 29.86
N LYS A 406 -5.55 27.68 30.40
CA LYS A 406 -6.50 26.69 29.84
C LYS A 406 -7.93 27.23 29.75
N ARG A 407 -8.37 28.00 30.76
CA ARG A 407 -9.69 28.66 30.79
C ARG A 407 -9.91 29.67 29.66
N ASP A 408 -8.85 30.37 29.25
CA ASP A 408 -8.93 31.36 28.18
C ASP A 408 -9.15 30.67 26.82
N TRP A 409 -8.52 29.50 26.61
CA TRP A 409 -8.77 28.65 25.44
C TRP A 409 -10.15 28.00 25.48
N GLU A 410 -10.58 27.54 26.66
CA GLU A 410 -11.89 26.93 26.90
C GLU A 410 -13.04 27.88 26.56
N LEU A 411 -12.96 29.15 26.97
CA LEU A 411 -13.96 30.17 26.62
C LEU A 411 -14.00 30.48 25.11
N ASP A 412 -12.84 30.64 24.44
CA ASP A 412 -12.79 30.85 22.99
C ASP A 412 -13.40 29.66 22.23
N VAL A 413 -13.05 28.42 22.63
CA VAL A 413 -13.54 27.19 21.99
C VAL A 413 -15.04 26.99 22.22
N LEU A 414 -15.56 27.26 23.43
CA LEU A 414 -16.99 27.21 23.70
C LEU A 414 -17.77 28.27 22.91
N SER A 415 -17.22 29.48 22.77
CA SER A 415 -17.84 30.55 21.96
C SER A 415 -17.94 30.16 20.48
N HIS A 416 -16.88 29.56 19.92
CA HIS A 416 -16.91 29.04 18.55
C HIS A 416 -17.86 27.85 18.41
N TYR A 417 -17.77 26.86 19.29
CA TYR A 417 -18.61 25.66 19.27
C TYR A 417 -20.11 25.99 19.40
N GLY A 418 -20.49 26.91 20.29
CA GLY A 418 -21.87 27.35 20.47
C GLY A 418 -22.49 27.92 19.19
N SER A 419 -21.70 28.58 18.33
CA SER A 419 -22.15 29.12 17.04
C SER A 419 -22.43 28.05 15.96
N MET A 420 -22.08 26.79 16.21
CA MET A 420 -22.10 25.69 15.24
C MET A 420 -23.34 24.78 15.34
N GLU A 421 -24.39 25.21 16.05
CA GLU A 421 -25.63 24.45 16.32
C GLU A 421 -26.23 23.72 15.10
N ASN A 422 -26.17 24.35 13.92
CA ASN A 422 -26.80 23.85 12.70
C ASN A 422 -25.85 23.01 11.81
N LEU A 423 -24.65 22.66 12.27
CA LEU A 423 -23.67 21.89 11.48
C LEU A 423 -23.72 20.40 11.82
N THR A 424 -23.77 19.54 10.80
CA THR A 424 -23.59 18.09 11.01
C THR A 424 -22.12 17.74 11.26
N LYS A 425 -21.88 16.52 11.74
CA LYS A 425 -20.51 15.98 11.86
C LYS A 425 -19.73 15.98 10.55
N ASP A 426 -20.40 15.83 9.40
CA ASP A 426 -19.70 15.90 8.12
C ASP A 426 -19.45 17.34 7.66
N ASP A 427 -20.38 18.28 7.90
CA ASP A 427 -20.14 19.70 7.65
C ASP A 427 -18.95 20.21 8.47
N ALA A 428 -18.84 19.80 9.74
CA ALA A 428 -17.71 20.11 10.61
C ALA A 428 -16.38 19.54 10.07
N ARG A 429 -16.38 18.26 9.65
CA ARG A 429 -15.24 17.60 8.99
C ARG A 429 -14.82 18.35 7.71
N GLN A 430 -15.79 18.69 6.86
CA GLN A 430 -15.56 19.43 5.61
C GLN A 430 -15.05 20.86 5.86
N GLN A 431 -15.53 21.55 6.90
CA GLN A 431 -15.05 22.90 7.26
C GLN A 431 -13.63 22.87 7.81
N PHE A 432 -13.30 21.92 8.71
CA PHE A 432 -11.93 21.72 9.18
C PHE A 432 -10.95 21.48 8.01
N LEU A 433 -11.32 20.57 7.10
CA LEU A 433 -10.57 20.32 5.86
C LEU A 433 -10.45 21.58 4.98
N ARG A 434 -11.53 22.37 4.85
CA ARG A 434 -11.56 23.59 4.04
C ARG A 434 -10.62 24.67 4.58
N ILE A 435 -10.64 24.93 5.89
CA ILE A 435 -9.77 25.93 6.53
C ILE A 435 -8.30 25.58 6.29
N LEU A 436 -7.88 24.35 6.64
CA LEU A 436 -6.48 23.93 6.45
C LEU A 436 -6.05 23.94 4.96
N ARG A 437 -6.95 23.60 4.02
CA ARG A 437 -6.68 23.69 2.57
C ARG A 437 -6.57 25.13 2.04
N THR A 438 -7.24 26.10 2.66
CA THR A 438 -7.15 27.52 2.23
C THR A 438 -5.83 28.19 2.58
N LEU A 439 -5.13 27.71 3.62
CA LEU A 439 -3.81 28.22 4.03
C LEU A 439 -2.80 28.21 2.87
N PRO A 440 -1.81 29.13 2.83
CA PRO A 440 -0.77 29.12 1.80
C PRO A 440 -0.01 27.79 1.73
N TYR A 441 0.30 27.24 2.90
CA TYR A 441 0.97 25.96 3.13
C TYR A 441 -0.01 24.80 3.44
N GLY A 442 -1.29 24.96 3.06
CA GLY A 442 -2.28 23.89 3.16
C GLY A 442 -1.83 22.65 2.42
N ASN A 443 -2.07 21.47 3.01
CA ASN A 443 -1.64 20.17 2.48
C ASN A 443 -0.12 20.02 2.20
N SER A 444 0.75 20.85 2.78
CA SER A 444 2.21 20.73 2.58
C SER A 444 2.82 19.47 3.20
N VAL A 445 3.73 18.83 2.49
CA VAL A 445 4.69 17.87 3.06
C VAL A 445 5.84 18.67 3.68
N PHE A 446 6.24 18.34 4.92
CA PHE A 446 7.20 19.11 5.70
C PHE A 446 8.54 18.37 5.88
N PHE A 447 9.65 19.05 5.58
CA PHE A 447 11.01 18.52 5.68
C PHE A 447 11.88 19.43 6.55
N ALA A 448 12.58 18.87 7.55
CA ALA A 448 13.53 19.62 8.36
C ALA A 448 14.90 19.71 7.66
N VAL A 449 15.44 20.92 7.52
CA VAL A 449 16.72 21.17 6.80
C VAL A 449 17.61 22.17 7.54
N ARG A 450 18.92 22.14 7.25
CA ARG A 450 19.85 23.20 7.66
C ARG A 450 20.20 24.08 6.46
N LYS A 451 20.28 25.39 6.63
CA LYS A 451 20.79 26.32 5.61
C LYS A 451 22.30 26.09 5.41
N ILE A 452 22.71 25.88 4.15
CA ILE A 452 24.12 25.93 3.71
C ILE A 452 24.37 27.30 3.08
N ASP A 453 23.58 27.66 2.06
CA ASP A 453 23.69 28.94 1.35
C ASP A 453 22.32 29.60 1.14
N ASP A 454 22.30 30.92 1.30
CA ASP A 454 21.17 31.83 1.14
C ASP A 454 21.78 33.23 0.88
N PRO A 455 21.90 33.64 -0.39
CA PRO A 455 22.55 34.89 -0.79
C PRO A 455 21.72 36.14 -0.48
N VAL A 456 20.52 36.01 0.11
CA VAL A 456 19.68 37.12 0.56
C VAL A 456 19.80 37.32 2.08
N GLY A 457 20.27 36.31 2.81
CA GLY A 457 20.56 36.37 4.24
C GLY A 457 19.32 36.30 5.17
N LEU A 458 18.12 36.17 4.61
CA LEU A 458 16.85 36.26 5.34
C LEU A 458 16.50 35.01 6.14
N LEU A 459 17.06 33.84 5.79
CA LEU A 459 16.64 32.56 6.36
C LEU A 459 17.51 32.14 7.57
N PRO A 460 16.92 31.56 8.64
CA PRO A 460 17.66 31.09 9.81
C PRO A 460 18.50 29.84 9.52
N GLY A 461 19.43 29.49 10.43
CA GLY A 461 20.33 28.35 10.25
C GLY A 461 19.65 26.97 10.20
N LYS A 462 18.54 26.79 10.94
CA LYS A 462 17.65 25.62 10.86
C LYS A 462 16.28 26.08 10.36
N ILE A 463 15.70 25.34 9.42
CA ILE A 463 14.48 25.69 8.68
C ILE A 463 13.61 24.43 8.57
N ILE A 464 12.29 24.59 8.47
CA ILE A 464 11.42 23.55 7.91
C ILE A 464 10.93 24.05 6.55
N LEU A 465 11.05 23.21 5.52
CA LEU A 465 10.47 23.44 4.19
C LEU A 465 9.10 22.75 4.13
N GLY A 466 8.06 23.46 3.71
CA GLY A 466 6.77 22.88 3.33
C GLY A 466 6.64 22.89 1.81
N ILE A 467 6.24 21.79 1.17
CA ILE A 467 6.07 21.71 -0.29
C ILE A 467 4.62 21.36 -0.61
N ASN A 468 3.95 22.14 -1.48
CA ASN A 468 2.60 21.85 -1.99
C ASN A 468 2.41 22.35 -3.43
N LYS A 469 1.16 22.28 -3.93
CA LYS A 469 0.74 22.77 -5.26
C LYS A 469 0.92 24.28 -5.53
N ARG A 470 1.23 25.09 -4.52
CA ARG A 470 1.51 26.54 -4.65
C ARG A 470 3.01 26.82 -4.74
N GLY A 471 3.84 26.09 -3.99
CA GLY A 471 5.28 26.31 -4.01
C GLY A 471 6.06 25.66 -2.85
N VAL A 472 7.20 26.28 -2.54
CA VAL A 472 8.05 25.95 -1.39
C VAL A 472 7.90 27.03 -0.32
N HIS A 473 7.45 26.61 0.86
CA HIS A 473 7.16 27.44 2.02
C HIS A 473 8.28 27.30 3.06
N PHE A 474 8.71 28.42 3.64
CA PHE A 474 9.81 28.45 4.62
C PHE A 474 9.27 28.73 6.02
N PHE A 475 9.71 27.95 7.00
CA PHE A 475 9.33 28.10 8.41
C PHE A 475 10.54 28.13 9.33
N ARG A 476 10.45 28.93 10.40
CA ARG A 476 11.30 28.76 11.60
C ARG A 476 10.85 27.48 12.32
N PRO A 477 11.76 26.68 12.90
CA PRO A 477 11.40 25.40 13.52
C PRO A 477 10.91 25.50 14.97
N VAL A 478 11.36 26.50 15.74
CA VAL A 478 11.00 26.69 17.16
C VAL A 478 10.81 28.18 17.46
N PRO A 479 9.58 28.63 17.83
CA PRO A 479 8.32 27.94 17.54
C PRO A 479 8.16 27.71 16.02
N LYS A 480 7.24 26.82 15.61
CA LYS A 480 6.93 26.70 14.17
C LYS A 480 6.22 27.97 13.73
N GLU A 481 6.84 28.71 12.81
CA GLU A 481 6.39 30.05 12.40
C GLU A 481 6.63 30.21 10.91
N TYR A 482 5.60 30.66 10.19
CA TYR A 482 5.61 30.84 8.74
C TYR A 482 6.38 32.12 8.36
N LEU A 483 7.39 32.00 7.50
CA LEU A 483 8.29 33.10 7.12
C LEU A 483 7.98 33.65 5.73
N HIS A 484 8.05 32.80 4.70
CA HIS A 484 7.94 33.22 3.29
C HIS A 484 7.56 32.05 2.38
N SER A 485 7.34 32.30 1.08
CA SER A 485 7.06 31.25 0.10
C SER A 485 7.53 31.63 -1.30
N ALA A 486 8.28 30.74 -1.94
CA ALA A 486 8.60 30.82 -3.36
C ALA A 486 7.55 30.02 -4.16
N GLU A 487 6.83 30.68 -5.06
CA GLU A 487 5.84 30.00 -5.92
C GLU A 487 6.50 29.08 -6.95
N LEU A 488 5.79 28.02 -7.38
CA LEU A 488 6.29 27.07 -8.40
C LEU A 488 6.78 27.75 -9.69
N ARG A 489 6.19 28.90 -10.07
CA ARG A 489 6.57 29.65 -11.29
C ARG A 489 7.92 30.37 -11.16
N ASP A 490 8.37 30.63 -9.93
CA ASP A 490 9.56 31.44 -9.63
C ASP A 490 10.79 30.53 -9.39
N ILE A 491 10.58 29.22 -9.23
CA ILE A 491 11.63 28.19 -9.21
C ILE A 491 11.99 27.81 -10.66
N MET A 492 13.24 28.07 -11.07
CA MET A 492 13.72 27.84 -12.44
C MET A 492 14.47 26.52 -12.60
N GLN A 493 15.09 26.02 -11.52
CA GLN A 493 15.82 24.76 -11.49
C GLN A 493 15.91 24.28 -10.04
N PHE A 494 15.86 22.98 -9.81
CA PHE A 494 16.10 22.36 -8.52
C PHE A 494 16.85 21.03 -8.72
N GLY A 495 17.37 20.47 -7.63
CA GLY A 495 18.07 19.19 -7.66
C GLY A 495 18.67 18.83 -6.31
N SER A 496 19.10 17.59 -6.16
CA SER A 496 19.55 17.01 -4.90
C SER A 496 20.81 16.15 -5.03
N SER A 497 21.42 15.92 -3.89
CA SER A 497 22.46 14.92 -3.64
C SER A 497 22.13 14.21 -2.33
N ASN A 498 22.90 13.16 -1.99
CA ASN A 498 22.70 12.34 -0.79
C ASN A 498 22.84 13.11 0.55
N THR A 499 23.23 14.40 0.51
CA THR A 499 23.44 15.25 1.70
C THR A 499 22.90 16.68 1.57
N ALA A 500 22.41 17.08 0.40
CA ALA A 500 21.89 18.43 0.18
C ALA A 500 20.81 18.51 -0.91
N VAL A 501 20.02 19.57 -0.87
CA VAL A 501 19.10 19.98 -1.94
C VAL A 501 19.35 21.45 -2.29
N PHE A 502 19.18 21.82 -3.56
CA PHE A 502 19.31 23.19 -4.03
C PHE A 502 18.09 23.64 -4.84
N PHE A 503 17.81 24.95 -4.77
CA PHE A 503 16.76 25.61 -5.54
C PHE A 503 17.31 26.90 -6.15
N LYS A 504 17.24 27.02 -7.47
CA LYS A 504 17.56 28.22 -8.23
C LYS A 504 16.25 28.95 -8.52
N MET A 505 15.98 30.02 -7.78
CA MET A 505 14.71 30.74 -7.81
C MET A 505 14.90 32.24 -8.09
N ARG A 506 13.83 32.88 -8.54
CA ARG A 506 13.79 34.31 -8.82
C ARG A 506 13.34 35.08 -7.57
N VAL A 507 14.18 36.02 -7.12
CA VAL A 507 13.87 36.93 -6.01
C VAL A 507 14.05 38.35 -6.53
N ALA A 508 13.01 39.20 -6.41
CA ALA A 508 13.01 40.57 -6.93
C ALA A 508 13.49 40.72 -8.41
N GLY A 509 13.22 39.70 -9.24
CA GLY A 509 13.66 39.63 -10.64
C GLY A 509 15.01 38.93 -10.87
N VAL A 510 15.92 38.96 -9.89
CA VAL A 510 17.27 38.37 -9.94
C VAL A 510 17.22 36.86 -9.64
N LEU A 511 18.13 36.08 -10.21
CA LEU A 511 18.24 34.64 -9.94
C LEU A 511 19.23 34.36 -8.83
N HIS A 512 18.76 33.68 -7.78
CA HIS A 512 19.54 33.26 -6.63
C HIS A 512 19.50 31.73 -6.49
N ILE A 513 20.60 31.15 -6.00
CA ILE A 513 20.68 29.73 -5.65
C ILE A 513 20.64 29.64 -4.13
N PHE A 514 19.74 28.81 -3.61
CA PHE A 514 19.64 28.47 -2.19
C PHE A 514 20.03 27.01 -2.03
N GLN A 515 20.82 26.68 -1.00
CA GLN A 515 21.27 25.32 -0.74
C GLN A 515 21.02 24.94 0.72
N PHE A 516 20.50 23.73 0.92
CA PHE A 516 20.12 23.19 2.23
C PHE A 516 20.71 21.80 2.45
N GLU A 517 21.23 21.53 3.66
CA GLU A 517 21.67 20.21 4.12
C GLU A 517 20.44 19.36 4.47
N THR A 518 20.33 18.17 3.86
CA THR A 518 19.29 17.18 4.15
C THR A 518 19.64 15.83 3.52
N LYS A 519 19.17 14.73 4.12
CA LYS A 519 19.22 13.39 3.51
C LYS A 519 18.03 13.13 2.57
N GLN A 520 16.90 13.80 2.80
CA GLN A 520 15.64 13.63 2.06
C GLN A 520 15.59 14.47 0.77
N GLY A 521 16.76 14.77 0.18
CA GLY A 521 16.84 15.67 -0.98
C GLY A 521 16.09 15.13 -2.20
N GLU A 522 16.08 13.81 -2.39
CA GLU A 522 15.33 13.14 -3.45
C GLU A 522 13.81 13.22 -3.24
N GLU A 523 13.32 12.91 -2.04
CA GLU A 523 11.89 13.05 -1.67
C GLU A 523 11.38 14.48 -1.92
N ILE A 524 12.18 15.48 -1.55
CA ILE A 524 11.91 16.91 -1.79
C ILE A 524 11.77 17.21 -3.30
N CYS A 525 12.70 16.71 -4.13
CA CYS A 525 12.65 16.85 -5.58
C CYS A 525 11.44 16.14 -6.20
N VAL A 526 11.12 14.92 -5.75
CA VAL A 526 9.97 14.14 -6.24
C VAL A 526 8.63 14.80 -5.88
N ALA A 527 8.47 15.29 -4.65
CA ALA A 527 7.28 16.02 -4.23
C ALA A 527 7.07 17.30 -5.06
N LEU A 528 8.14 18.08 -5.27
CA LEU A 528 8.11 19.30 -6.07
C LEU A 528 7.79 19.02 -7.54
N GLN A 529 8.47 18.04 -8.16
CA GLN A 529 8.24 17.64 -9.54
C GLN A 529 6.81 17.13 -9.77
N THR A 530 6.24 16.37 -8.82
CA THR A 530 4.87 15.86 -8.92
C THR A 530 3.85 17.00 -8.88
N HIS A 531 4.00 17.98 -7.99
CA HIS A 531 3.13 19.16 -7.97
C HIS A 531 3.25 20.02 -9.23
N ILE A 532 4.45 20.16 -9.79
CA ILE A 532 4.65 20.84 -11.10
C ILE A 532 3.89 20.09 -12.20
N ASN A 533 3.99 18.76 -12.23
CA ASN A 533 3.29 17.93 -13.22
C ASN A 533 1.75 18.06 -13.09
N ASP A 534 1.20 17.95 -11.87
CA ASP A 534 -0.24 18.13 -11.59
C ASP A 534 -0.76 19.48 -12.10
N VAL A 535 -0.09 20.57 -11.72
CA VAL A 535 -0.50 21.94 -12.06
C VAL A 535 -0.41 22.18 -13.57
N MET A 536 0.60 21.61 -14.26
CA MET A 536 0.70 21.67 -15.71
C MET A 536 -0.43 20.87 -16.38
N LEU A 537 -0.74 19.66 -15.91
CA LEU A 537 -1.83 18.83 -16.43
C LEU A 537 -3.20 19.52 -16.25
N ARG A 538 -3.42 20.18 -15.10
CA ARG A 538 -4.63 20.99 -14.83
C ARG A 538 -4.72 22.23 -15.72
N ARG A 539 -3.59 22.85 -16.08
CA ARG A 539 -3.55 23.97 -17.04
C ARG A 539 -3.88 23.53 -18.46
N TYR A 540 -3.29 22.42 -18.94
CA TYR A 540 -3.57 21.90 -20.28
C TYR A 540 -5.03 21.44 -20.44
N SER A 541 -5.59 20.74 -19.45
CA SER A 541 -7.00 20.33 -19.47
C SER A 541 -7.97 21.52 -19.45
N LYS A 542 -7.73 22.53 -18.60
CA LYS A 542 -8.52 23.79 -18.60
C LYS A 542 -8.40 24.53 -19.94
N ALA A 543 -7.21 24.61 -20.54
CA ALA A 543 -7.02 25.24 -21.84
C ALA A 543 -7.78 24.51 -22.96
N ARG A 544 -7.73 23.16 -22.99
CA ARG A 544 -8.49 22.31 -23.94
C ARG A 544 -10.01 22.50 -23.78
N ALA A 545 -10.50 22.70 -22.55
CA ALA A 545 -11.91 22.99 -22.28
C ALA A 545 -12.34 24.40 -22.73
N VAL A 546 -11.56 25.44 -22.41
CA VAL A 546 -11.86 26.84 -22.80
C VAL A 546 -11.82 27.01 -24.33
N ALA A 547 -10.86 26.38 -25.01
CA ALA A 547 -10.78 26.41 -26.47
C ALA A 547 -12.04 25.81 -27.14
N ASN A 548 -12.63 24.77 -26.55
CA ASN A 548 -13.87 24.16 -27.05
C ASN A 548 -15.13 24.97 -26.70
N GLY A 549 -15.10 25.78 -25.64
CA GLY A 549 -16.26 26.57 -25.18
C GLY A 549 -16.52 27.88 -25.92
N SER A 550 -15.55 28.38 -26.70
CA SER A 550 -15.57 29.75 -27.25
C SER A 550 -16.13 29.88 -28.68
N VAL A 551 -16.89 28.89 -29.17
CA VAL A 551 -17.30 28.80 -30.59
C VAL A 551 -18.56 29.64 -30.93
N ASN A 552 -19.40 29.97 -29.94
CA ASN A 552 -20.62 30.76 -30.15
C ASN A 552 -20.47 32.19 -29.59
N GLY A 553 -19.90 33.12 -30.37
CA GLY A 553 -19.56 34.46 -29.82
C GLY A 553 -19.14 35.57 -30.80
N SER A 554 -19.98 35.88 -31.80
CA SER A 554 -19.91 37.10 -32.64
C SER A 554 -18.73 37.26 -33.63
N VAL A 555 -18.99 38.02 -34.70
CA VAL A 555 -18.07 38.23 -35.84
C VAL A 555 -17.63 39.69 -35.91
N ASN A 556 -16.31 39.94 -35.83
CA ASN A 556 -15.54 40.88 -36.68
C ASN A 556 -14.15 41.13 -36.09
N GLY A 557 -13.11 41.15 -36.96
CA GLY A 557 -11.76 41.58 -36.58
C GLY A 557 -10.64 40.67 -37.08
N SER A 558 -10.15 40.90 -38.30
CA SER A 558 -8.88 40.35 -38.78
C SER A 558 -7.71 40.91 -37.94
N PRO A 559 -6.66 40.14 -37.67
CA PRO A 559 -5.57 40.13 -38.65
C PRO A 559 -4.89 38.78 -38.90
N SER A 560 -4.14 38.75 -40.01
CA SER A 560 -3.13 37.76 -40.39
C SER A 560 -2.32 37.17 -39.24
N ASN A 561 -2.14 35.84 -39.23
CA ASN A 561 -0.80 35.25 -39.44
C ASN A 561 -0.84 33.76 -39.80
N ASN A 562 0.19 33.32 -40.52
CA ASN A 562 0.31 31.96 -41.07
C ASN A 562 0.71 30.92 -40.01
N ALA A 563 -0.16 29.94 -39.76
CA ALA A 563 0.23 28.62 -39.26
C ALA A 563 -0.77 27.56 -39.74
N ARG A 564 -0.32 26.58 -40.54
CA ARG A 564 -1.12 25.37 -40.81
C ARG A 564 -1.00 24.45 -39.58
N PRO A 565 -2.10 24.01 -38.95
CA PRO A 565 -2.03 22.91 -38.00
C PRO A 565 -1.69 21.60 -38.76
N PRO A 566 -0.83 20.72 -38.22
CA PRO A 566 -0.43 19.49 -38.91
C PRO A 566 -1.53 18.42 -38.83
N LEU A 567 -1.80 17.75 -39.96
CA LEU A 567 -2.80 16.69 -40.16
C LEU A 567 -2.73 15.61 -39.05
N ASP A 568 -1.50 15.21 -38.74
CA ASP A 568 -1.04 14.32 -37.67
C ASP A 568 -1.75 14.54 -36.31
N THR A 569 -2.16 15.77 -35.98
CA THR A 569 -2.85 16.06 -34.70
C THR A 569 -4.32 15.63 -34.67
N ASN A 570 -4.99 15.50 -35.81
CA ASN A 570 -6.34 14.93 -35.87
C ASN A 570 -6.28 13.41 -36.02
N GLU A 571 -5.34 12.89 -36.81
CA GLU A 571 -5.11 11.45 -36.97
C GLU A 571 -4.76 10.77 -35.63
N LYS A 572 -3.88 11.40 -34.83
CA LYS A 572 -3.59 10.97 -33.45
C LYS A 572 -4.79 11.05 -32.51
N ARG A 573 -5.75 11.97 -32.73
CA ARG A 573 -7.00 12.06 -31.94
C ARG A 573 -8.00 10.98 -32.33
N VAL A 574 -8.09 10.62 -33.60
CA VAL A 574 -8.89 9.46 -34.04
C VAL A 574 -8.30 8.18 -33.46
N LEU A 575 -6.97 8.00 -33.47
CA LEU A 575 -6.31 6.88 -32.80
C LEU A 575 -6.49 6.88 -31.26
N GLU A 576 -6.49 8.05 -30.61
CA GLU A 576 -6.79 8.23 -29.17
C GLU A 576 -8.24 7.80 -28.86
N LEU A 577 -9.21 8.18 -29.69
CA LEU A 577 -10.63 7.82 -29.55
C LEU A 577 -10.90 6.35 -29.87
N SER A 578 -10.33 5.79 -30.95
CA SER A 578 -10.47 4.37 -31.29
C SER A 578 -9.86 3.47 -30.21
N ARG A 579 -8.72 3.84 -29.64
CA ARG A 579 -8.16 3.13 -28.48
C ARG A 579 -9.06 3.24 -27.26
N SER A 580 -9.61 4.42 -26.96
CA SER A 580 -10.55 4.59 -25.85
C SER A 580 -11.85 3.79 -26.05
N LEU A 581 -12.29 3.57 -27.30
CA LEU A 581 -13.42 2.71 -27.63
C LEU A 581 -13.06 1.23 -27.45
N GLU A 582 -11.89 0.79 -27.92
CA GLU A 582 -11.37 -0.57 -27.74
C GLU A 582 -11.14 -0.91 -26.26
N GLU A 583 -10.56 0.01 -25.47
CA GLU A 583 -10.44 -0.09 -24.02
C GLU A 583 -11.82 -0.20 -23.34
N SER A 584 -12.81 0.57 -23.82
CA SER A 584 -14.19 0.50 -23.30
C SER A 584 -14.90 -0.79 -23.66
N GLU A 585 -14.78 -1.31 -24.89
CA GLU A 585 -15.39 -2.58 -25.29
C GLU A 585 -14.71 -3.76 -24.62
N ASN A 586 -13.38 -3.75 -24.47
CA ASN A 586 -12.66 -4.73 -23.66
C ASN A 586 -13.10 -4.70 -22.18
N LYS A 587 -13.36 -3.51 -21.61
CA LYS A 587 -13.87 -3.39 -20.23
C LYS A 587 -15.32 -3.89 -20.09
N VAL A 588 -16.18 -3.64 -21.08
CA VAL A 588 -17.53 -4.23 -21.12
C VAL A 588 -17.47 -5.75 -21.25
N ASN A 589 -16.62 -6.27 -22.14
CA ASN A 589 -16.42 -7.72 -22.32
C ASN A 589 -15.84 -8.39 -21.07
N GLN A 590 -15.00 -7.70 -20.29
CA GLN A 590 -14.52 -8.20 -19.00
C GLN A 590 -15.64 -8.20 -17.95
N LEU A 591 -16.37 -7.09 -17.78
CA LEU A 591 -17.50 -7.01 -16.85
C LEU A 591 -18.61 -8.03 -17.17
N GLN A 592 -18.81 -8.39 -18.43
CA GLN A 592 -19.73 -9.47 -18.83
C GLN A 592 -19.22 -10.87 -18.43
N LYS A 593 -17.91 -11.14 -18.50
CA LYS A 593 -17.32 -12.39 -17.96
C LYS A 593 -17.44 -12.42 -16.44
N ASP A 594 -17.05 -11.35 -15.77
CA ASP A 594 -17.11 -11.22 -14.31
C ASP A 594 -18.55 -11.43 -13.81
N LEU A 595 -19.53 -10.82 -14.47
CA LEU A 595 -20.96 -11.02 -14.19
C LEU A 595 -21.40 -12.48 -14.40
N HIS A 596 -20.95 -13.14 -15.47
CA HIS A 596 -21.30 -14.53 -15.76
C HIS A 596 -20.64 -15.51 -14.76
N GLU A 597 -19.41 -15.25 -14.34
CA GLU A 597 -18.71 -16.02 -13.32
C GLU A 597 -19.33 -15.82 -11.94
N MET A 598 -19.75 -14.60 -11.58
CA MET A 598 -20.54 -14.35 -10.37
C MET A 598 -21.92 -15.04 -10.41
N GLN A 599 -22.61 -15.06 -11.56
CA GLN A 599 -23.86 -15.82 -11.74
C GLN A 599 -23.64 -17.34 -11.60
N LYS A 600 -22.52 -17.86 -12.09
CA LYS A 600 -22.12 -19.25 -11.91
C LYS A 600 -21.86 -19.57 -10.43
N GLN A 601 -21.14 -18.71 -9.70
CA GLN A 601 -20.93 -18.86 -8.26
C GLN A 601 -22.26 -18.78 -7.48
N GLU A 602 -23.20 -17.91 -7.88
CA GLU A 602 -24.54 -17.84 -7.29
C GLU A 602 -25.35 -19.13 -7.51
N LEU A 603 -25.14 -19.82 -8.64
CA LEU A 603 -25.75 -21.13 -8.93
C LEU A 603 -25.09 -22.24 -8.10
N GLU A 604 -23.76 -22.30 -8.05
CA GLU A 604 -23.01 -23.28 -7.26
C GLU A 604 -23.35 -23.18 -5.76
N MET A 605 -23.46 -21.95 -5.21
CA MET A 605 -23.93 -21.73 -3.84
C MET A 605 -25.40 -22.15 -3.61
N LYS A 606 -26.28 -22.06 -4.62
CA LYS A 606 -27.66 -22.56 -4.50
C LYS A 606 -27.68 -24.09 -4.47
N GLU A 607 -26.87 -24.75 -5.28
CA GLU A 607 -26.76 -26.22 -5.30
C GLU A 607 -26.16 -26.75 -3.98
N ASP A 608 -25.12 -26.12 -3.44
CA ASP A 608 -24.56 -26.47 -2.13
C ASP A 608 -25.57 -26.26 -0.99
N LEU A 609 -26.37 -25.20 -1.05
CA LEU A 609 -27.42 -24.90 -0.07
C LEU A 609 -28.61 -25.88 -0.18
N GLU A 610 -28.96 -26.35 -1.38
CA GLU A 610 -29.92 -27.45 -1.58
C GLU A 610 -29.35 -28.79 -1.07
N GLY A 611 -28.05 -29.02 -1.26
CA GLY A 611 -27.32 -30.16 -0.72
C GLY A 611 -27.24 -30.17 0.81
N LEU A 612 -27.03 -29.00 1.44
CA LEU A 612 -27.10 -28.81 2.90
C LEU A 612 -28.51 -29.09 3.44
N LYS A 613 -29.57 -28.58 2.78
CA LYS A 613 -30.96 -28.95 3.11
C LYS A 613 -31.23 -30.44 2.91
N GLY A 614 -30.61 -31.07 1.92
CA GLY A 614 -30.61 -32.53 1.74
C GLY A 614 -30.05 -33.25 2.96
N ARG A 615 -28.83 -32.89 3.39
CA ARG A 615 -28.16 -33.45 4.58
C ARG A 615 -28.98 -33.24 5.86
N LEU A 616 -29.51 -32.04 6.08
CA LEU A 616 -30.35 -31.71 7.23
C LEU A 616 -31.65 -32.54 7.27
N ARG A 617 -32.28 -32.80 6.11
CA ARG A 617 -33.43 -33.72 6.01
C ARG A 617 -33.05 -35.16 6.39
N SER A 618 -31.90 -35.67 5.95
CA SER A 618 -31.44 -37.00 6.37
C SER A 618 -31.08 -37.09 7.85
N GLU A 619 -30.46 -36.06 8.45
CA GLU A 619 -30.20 -36.03 9.90
C GLU A 619 -31.50 -36.00 10.71
N LYS A 620 -32.50 -35.23 10.28
CA LYS A 620 -33.82 -35.20 10.93
C LYS A 620 -34.51 -36.56 10.90
N ASN A 621 -34.50 -37.23 9.74
CA ASN A 621 -35.10 -38.57 9.61
C ASN A 621 -34.37 -39.60 10.51
N TYR A 622 -33.04 -39.53 10.60
CA TYR A 622 -32.24 -40.38 11.49
C TYR A 622 -32.51 -40.10 12.98
N LEU A 623 -32.76 -38.84 13.34
CA LEU A 623 -33.17 -38.47 14.70
C LEU A 623 -34.57 -39.01 15.03
N GLU A 624 -35.52 -38.95 14.09
CA GLU A 624 -36.87 -39.54 14.24
C GLU A 624 -36.80 -41.07 14.38
N GLU A 625 -35.88 -41.75 13.69
CA GLU A 625 -35.61 -43.18 13.85
C GLU A 625 -35.04 -43.51 15.25
N ILE A 626 -34.10 -42.72 15.77
CA ILE A 626 -33.57 -42.89 17.13
C ILE A 626 -34.64 -42.64 18.20
N ILE A 627 -35.52 -41.66 18.01
CA ILE A 627 -36.65 -41.40 18.94
C ILE A 627 -37.58 -42.61 18.97
N CYS A 628 -37.88 -43.21 17.82
CA CYS A 628 -38.67 -44.45 17.71
C CYS A 628 -38.02 -45.63 18.46
N GLU A 629 -36.70 -45.80 18.39
CA GLU A 629 -35.98 -46.80 19.20
C GLU A 629 -36.03 -46.50 20.70
N CYS A 630 -35.91 -45.23 21.11
CA CYS A 630 -36.03 -44.83 22.52
C CYS A 630 -37.44 -45.08 23.09
N ASP A 631 -38.49 -44.86 22.30
CA ASP A 631 -39.88 -45.12 22.71
C ASP A 631 -40.18 -46.64 22.78
N LYS A 632 -39.62 -47.46 21.87
CA LYS A 632 -39.66 -48.94 21.99
C LYS A 632 -38.97 -49.41 23.27
N LEU A 633 -37.78 -48.90 23.57
CA LEU A 633 -37.05 -49.23 24.79
C LEU A 633 -37.81 -48.79 26.05
N ARG A 634 -38.54 -47.67 26.01
CA ARG A 634 -39.43 -47.25 27.11
C ARG A 634 -40.56 -48.27 27.32
N ASN A 635 -41.29 -48.63 26.27
CA ASN A 635 -42.36 -49.64 26.35
C ASN A 635 -41.84 -50.98 26.91
N MET A 636 -40.64 -51.42 26.50
CA MET A 636 -40.01 -52.63 27.05
C MET A 636 -39.65 -52.51 28.55
N CYS A 637 -39.29 -51.33 29.04
CA CYS A 637 -39.10 -51.10 30.48
C CYS A 637 -40.45 -51.17 31.22
N ASP A 638 -41.48 -50.50 30.69
CA ASP A 638 -42.81 -50.44 31.31
C ASP A 638 -43.49 -51.84 31.35
N GLU A 639 -43.28 -52.67 30.32
CA GLU A 639 -43.65 -54.09 30.32
C GLU A 639 -42.90 -54.90 31.40
N LYS A 640 -41.60 -54.67 31.60
CA LYS A 640 -40.80 -55.38 32.60
C LYS A 640 -41.12 -54.93 34.04
N ASP A 641 -41.40 -53.66 34.27
CA ASP A 641 -41.94 -53.19 35.55
C ASP A 641 -43.31 -53.82 35.84
N SER A 642 -44.15 -54.00 34.82
CA SER A 642 -45.45 -54.68 34.94
C SER A 642 -45.30 -56.18 35.27
N GLU A 643 -44.35 -56.89 34.64
CA GLU A 643 -44.00 -58.27 34.99
C GLU A 643 -43.49 -58.39 36.44
N ILE A 644 -42.60 -57.48 36.87
CA ILE A 644 -42.05 -57.44 38.23
C ILE A 644 -43.16 -57.20 39.27
N GLN A 645 -44.09 -56.28 39.02
CA GLN A 645 -45.25 -56.07 39.91
C GLN A 645 -46.16 -57.30 39.97
N ALA A 646 -46.41 -57.97 38.85
CA ALA A 646 -47.20 -59.21 38.82
C ALA A 646 -46.50 -60.34 39.60
N ALA A 647 -45.17 -60.49 39.46
CA ALA A 647 -44.38 -61.48 40.19
C ALA A 647 -44.35 -61.21 41.70
N LEU A 648 -44.27 -59.94 42.12
CA LEU A 648 -44.37 -59.54 43.54
C LEU A 648 -45.74 -59.89 44.15
N LEU A 649 -46.83 -59.69 43.40
CA LEU A 649 -48.19 -60.06 43.83
C LEU A 649 -48.39 -61.59 43.91
N GLU A 650 -47.82 -62.35 42.98
CA GLU A 650 -47.76 -63.83 43.06
C GLU A 650 -46.95 -64.29 44.27
N LYS A 651 -45.77 -63.70 44.52
CA LYS A 651 -44.94 -63.98 45.70
C LYS A 651 -45.71 -63.76 47.00
N GLN A 652 -46.35 -62.60 47.18
CA GLN A 652 -47.18 -62.33 48.37
C GLN A 652 -48.34 -63.33 48.52
N LYS A 653 -48.99 -63.72 47.42
CA LYS A 653 -50.02 -64.79 47.43
C LYS A 653 -49.47 -66.13 47.91
N ILE A 654 -48.25 -66.49 47.51
CA ILE A 654 -47.59 -67.75 47.90
C ILE A 654 -47.19 -67.69 49.37
N GLU A 655 -46.59 -66.60 49.84
CA GLU A 655 -46.24 -66.37 51.25
C GLU A 655 -47.48 -66.48 52.17
N VAL A 656 -48.60 -65.84 51.79
CA VAL A 656 -49.88 -65.90 52.52
C VAL A 656 -50.56 -67.28 52.46
N LYS A 657 -50.28 -68.10 51.43
CA LYS A 657 -50.69 -69.51 51.38
C LYS A 657 -49.81 -70.40 52.24
N LEU A 658 -48.50 -70.18 52.24
CA LEU A 658 -47.52 -70.96 53.02
C LEU A 658 -47.80 -70.86 54.52
N ALA A 659 -48.16 -69.66 55.00
CA ALA A 659 -48.59 -69.40 56.37
C ALA A 659 -49.90 -70.10 56.81
N LYS A 660 -50.52 -70.94 55.96
CA LYS A 660 -51.79 -71.64 56.22
C LYS A 660 -51.72 -73.16 56.00
N LEU A 661 -50.55 -73.73 55.72
CA LEU A 661 -50.37 -75.16 55.44
C LEU A 661 -49.60 -75.87 56.56
N ASN A 662 -49.97 -77.13 56.82
CA ASN A 662 -49.60 -77.85 58.04
C ASN A 662 -49.00 -79.25 57.76
N SER A 663 -48.33 -79.44 56.61
CA SER A 663 -47.73 -80.72 56.18
C SER A 663 -46.32 -80.53 55.60
N GLN A 664 -45.35 -81.34 56.07
CA GLN A 664 -43.91 -81.10 55.85
C GLN A 664 -43.42 -81.34 54.40
N GLU A 665 -43.90 -82.36 53.70
CA GLU A 665 -43.47 -82.64 52.31
C GLU A 665 -43.88 -81.53 51.33
N VAL A 666 -45.10 -80.98 51.51
CA VAL A 666 -45.62 -79.88 50.68
C VAL A 666 -44.82 -78.60 50.94
N LEU A 667 -44.41 -78.37 52.20
CA LEU A 667 -43.65 -77.21 52.63
C LEU A 667 -42.28 -77.12 51.93
N HIS A 668 -41.53 -78.21 51.87
CA HIS A 668 -40.23 -78.25 51.18
C HIS A 668 -40.34 -77.90 49.70
N LYS A 669 -41.29 -78.49 48.98
CA LYS A 669 -41.41 -78.30 47.53
C LYS A 669 -41.79 -76.85 47.18
N ILE A 670 -42.74 -76.26 47.90
CA ILE A 670 -43.09 -74.84 47.74
C ILE A 670 -41.92 -73.92 48.12
N GLN A 671 -41.09 -74.30 49.10
CA GLN A 671 -39.95 -73.49 49.53
C GLN A 671 -38.80 -73.47 48.51
N ASP A 672 -38.61 -74.53 47.72
CA ASP A 672 -37.66 -74.52 46.61
C ASP A 672 -38.21 -73.79 45.37
N ASP A 673 -39.51 -73.94 45.06
CA ASP A 673 -40.20 -73.11 44.04
C ASP A 673 -40.11 -71.60 44.38
N LEU A 674 -40.26 -71.23 45.66
CA LEU A 674 -40.13 -69.86 46.16
C LEU A 674 -38.71 -69.30 45.97
N LYS A 675 -37.66 -70.12 46.19
CA LYS A 675 -36.27 -69.72 45.93
C LYS A 675 -36.07 -69.44 44.44
N ALA A 676 -36.50 -70.36 43.56
CA ALA A 676 -36.36 -70.21 42.12
C ALA A 676 -37.00 -68.91 41.61
N ARG A 677 -38.25 -68.62 42.03
CA ARG A 677 -38.91 -67.34 41.71
C ARG A 677 -38.24 -66.12 42.33
N THR A 678 -37.57 -66.26 43.49
CA THR A 678 -36.83 -65.14 44.10
C THR A 678 -35.53 -64.84 43.35
N THR A 679 -34.85 -65.84 42.80
CA THR A 679 -33.69 -65.61 41.90
C THR A 679 -34.10 -65.00 40.57
N GLU A 680 -35.15 -65.52 39.91
CA GLU A 680 -35.65 -64.95 38.64
C GLU A 680 -36.09 -63.49 38.78
N LEU A 681 -36.73 -63.13 39.90
CA LEU A 681 -37.09 -61.74 40.22
C LEU A 681 -35.85 -60.84 40.31
N HIS A 682 -34.76 -61.32 40.92
CA HIS A 682 -33.55 -60.53 41.11
C HIS A 682 -32.79 -60.30 39.80
N ASP A 683 -32.74 -61.32 38.93
CA ASP A 683 -32.16 -61.21 37.59
C ASP A 683 -32.95 -60.21 36.71
N ALA A 684 -34.29 -60.19 36.86
CA ALA A 684 -35.16 -59.17 36.24
C ALA A 684 -34.91 -57.76 36.80
N GLU A 685 -34.79 -57.61 38.12
CA GLU A 685 -34.45 -56.34 38.78
C GLU A 685 -33.07 -55.79 38.36
N GLU A 686 -32.08 -56.65 38.11
CA GLU A 686 -30.74 -56.22 37.66
C GLU A 686 -30.70 -55.86 36.17
N THR A 687 -31.38 -56.64 35.32
CA THR A 687 -31.47 -56.33 33.88
C THR A 687 -32.24 -55.04 33.62
N ASN A 688 -33.36 -54.80 34.32
CA ASN A 688 -34.10 -53.54 34.24
C ASN A 688 -33.25 -52.34 34.69
N ARG A 689 -32.52 -52.44 35.82
CA ARG A 689 -31.57 -51.39 36.26
C ARG A 689 -30.51 -51.05 35.22
N LYS A 690 -29.99 -52.04 34.48
CA LYS A 690 -29.02 -51.80 33.40
C LYS A 690 -29.67 -51.01 32.26
N LEU A 691 -30.81 -51.45 31.76
CA LEU A 691 -31.56 -50.77 30.69
C LEU A 691 -31.93 -49.32 31.07
N ALA A 692 -32.41 -49.09 32.30
CA ALA A 692 -32.72 -47.75 32.79
C ALA A 692 -31.49 -46.82 32.84
N SER A 693 -30.32 -47.34 33.25
CA SER A 693 -29.07 -46.57 33.27
C SER A 693 -28.55 -46.24 31.87
N GLU A 694 -28.75 -47.14 30.91
CA GLU A 694 -28.36 -46.95 29.51
C GLU A 694 -29.30 -45.96 28.82
N ARG A 695 -30.61 -46.03 29.09
CA ARG A 695 -31.61 -45.06 28.62
C ARG A 695 -31.27 -43.64 29.07
N ALA A 696 -30.98 -43.43 30.35
CA ALA A 696 -30.60 -42.10 30.87
C ALA A 696 -29.32 -41.55 30.21
N SER A 697 -28.34 -42.43 29.95
CA SER A 697 -27.10 -42.09 29.24
C SER A 697 -27.33 -41.69 27.78
N LEU A 698 -28.37 -42.23 27.12
CA LEU A 698 -28.76 -41.88 25.75
C LEU A 698 -29.63 -40.62 25.71
N GLU A 699 -30.60 -40.48 26.62
CA GLU A 699 -31.48 -39.31 26.75
C GLU A 699 -30.63 -38.03 27.02
N GLU A 700 -29.58 -38.10 27.86
CA GLU A 700 -28.65 -36.98 28.08
C GLU A 700 -27.82 -36.63 26.83
N LYS A 701 -27.28 -37.64 26.13
CA LYS A 701 -26.49 -37.44 24.89
C LYS A 701 -27.33 -36.81 23.80
N LEU A 702 -28.56 -37.29 23.60
CA LEU A 702 -29.53 -36.72 22.65
C LEU A 702 -29.82 -35.25 22.95
N SER A 703 -30.10 -34.91 24.21
CA SER A 703 -30.36 -33.53 24.62
C SER A 703 -29.19 -32.59 24.29
N ARG A 704 -27.95 -33.01 24.62
CA ARG A 704 -26.73 -32.24 24.32
C ARG A 704 -26.47 -32.09 22.82
N LEU A 705 -26.69 -33.16 22.04
CA LEU A 705 -26.45 -33.17 20.60
C LEU A 705 -27.51 -32.35 19.84
N HIS A 706 -28.79 -32.49 20.21
CA HIS A 706 -29.90 -31.69 19.68
C HIS A 706 -29.68 -30.19 19.94
N LYS A 707 -29.30 -29.81 21.17
CA LYS A 707 -28.99 -28.40 21.46
C LYS A 707 -27.83 -27.90 20.61
N LYS A 708 -26.72 -28.65 20.53
CA LYS A 708 -25.55 -28.26 19.72
C LYS A 708 -25.91 -28.08 18.24
N ASN A 709 -26.68 -29.00 17.65
CA ASN A 709 -27.04 -28.90 16.24
C ASN A 709 -27.99 -27.72 16.00
N ALA A 710 -28.94 -27.44 16.90
CA ALA A 710 -29.79 -26.25 16.83
C ALA A 710 -29.00 -24.93 16.93
N ASP A 711 -28.03 -24.85 17.87
CA ASP A 711 -27.15 -23.68 18.02
C ASP A 711 -26.27 -23.49 16.76
N GLU A 712 -25.73 -24.56 16.17
CA GLU A 712 -24.92 -24.51 14.94
C GLU A 712 -25.77 -24.15 13.69
N ILE A 713 -26.98 -24.71 13.53
CA ILE A 713 -27.91 -24.37 12.45
C ILE A 713 -28.28 -22.88 12.49
N ALA A 714 -28.62 -22.34 13.67
CA ALA A 714 -28.99 -20.93 13.80
C ALA A 714 -27.85 -19.97 13.42
N ILE A 715 -26.59 -20.35 13.70
CA ILE A 715 -25.40 -19.60 13.29
C ILE A 715 -25.23 -19.66 11.76
N PHE A 716 -25.37 -20.85 11.14
CA PHE A 716 -25.26 -20.98 9.69
C PHE A 716 -26.38 -20.23 8.95
N GLU A 717 -27.64 -20.35 9.36
CA GLU A 717 -28.77 -19.63 8.75
C GLU A 717 -28.61 -18.11 8.88
N GLY A 718 -28.14 -17.60 10.02
CA GLY A 718 -27.84 -16.19 10.21
C GLY A 718 -26.75 -15.69 9.26
N ASN A 719 -25.65 -16.42 9.14
CA ASN A 719 -24.54 -16.09 8.24
C ASN A 719 -24.97 -16.11 6.77
N PHE A 720 -25.62 -17.18 6.31
CA PHE A 720 -26.09 -17.29 4.92
C PHE A 720 -27.12 -16.21 4.56
N GLU A 721 -28.02 -15.84 5.49
CA GLU A 721 -29.00 -14.79 5.23
C GLU A 721 -28.37 -13.39 5.20
N GLN A 722 -27.32 -13.14 6.00
CA GLN A 722 -26.54 -11.91 5.94
C GLN A 722 -25.72 -11.82 4.64
N GLU A 723 -25.07 -12.91 4.23
CA GLU A 723 -24.30 -12.98 2.99
C GLU A 723 -25.20 -12.82 1.75
N ARG A 724 -26.36 -13.50 1.72
CA ARG A 724 -27.39 -13.33 0.68
C ARG A 724 -27.88 -11.89 0.55
N LYS A 725 -28.04 -11.17 1.67
CA LYS A 725 -28.39 -9.74 1.66
C LYS A 725 -27.26 -8.87 1.11
N SER A 726 -26.02 -9.15 1.49
CA SER A 726 -24.83 -8.45 0.99
C SER A 726 -24.66 -8.64 -0.52
N LEU A 727 -24.73 -9.88 -1.01
CA LEU A 727 -24.66 -10.22 -2.43
C LEU A 727 -25.78 -9.55 -3.22
N LYS A 728 -27.02 -9.60 -2.73
CA LYS A 728 -28.16 -8.96 -3.41
C LYS A 728 -28.00 -7.44 -3.53
N LEU A 729 -27.47 -6.76 -2.49
CA LEU A 729 -27.17 -5.33 -2.56
C LEU A 729 -26.08 -5.04 -3.61
N ARG A 730 -25.01 -5.84 -3.66
CA ARG A 730 -23.93 -5.64 -4.64
C ARG A 730 -24.36 -5.95 -6.08
N ILE A 731 -25.25 -6.92 -6.28
CA ILE A 731 -25.85 -7.19 -7.60
C ILE A 731 -26.61 -5.96 -8.10
N SER A 732 -27.52 -5.39 -7.30
CA SER A 732 -28.27 -4.20 -7.74
C SER A 732 -27.46 -2.91 -7.82
N GLU A 733 -26.29 -2.85 -7.18
CA GLU A 733 -25.30 -1.80 -7.42
C GLU A 733 -24.61 -1.98 -8.78
N LEU A 734 -24.20 -3.20 -9.14
CA LEU A 734 -23.59 -3.54 -10.43
C LEU A 734 -24.59 -3.39 -11.60
N GLU A 735 -25.86 -3.75 -11.41
CA GLU A 735 -26.94 -3.51 -12.38
C GLU A 735 -27.07 -2.01 -12.71
N ARG A 736 -27.04 -1.15 -11.68
CA ARG A 736 -27.07 0.32 -11.82
C ARG A 736 -25.80 0.87 -12.49
N GLU A 737 -24.63 0.32 -12.20
CA GLU A 737 -23.37 0.71 -12.84
C GLU A 737 -23.33 0.31 -14.32
N LEU A 738 -23.84 -0.88 -14.66
CA LEU A 738 -23.96 -1.38 -16.03
C LEU A 738 -24.94 -0.54 -16.87
N GLU A 739 -26.08 -0.13 -16.30
CA GLU A 739 -27.04 0.77 -16.95
C GLU A 739 -26.38 2.12 -17.29
N VAL A 740 -25.70 2.74 -16.31
CA VAL A 740 -25.01 4.02 -16.52
C VAL A 740 -23.86 3.89 -17.54
N ALA A 741 -23.09 2.79 -17.50
CA ALA A 741 -22.05 2.53 -18.51
C ALA A 741 -22.64 2.36 -19.92
N THR A 742 -23.78 1.68 -20.03
CA THR A 742 -24.50 1.47 -21.31
C THR A 742 -25.02 2.78 -21.88
N GLN A 743 -25.63 3.64 -21.06
CA GLN A 743 -26.09 4.97 -21.46
C GLN A 743 -24.91 5.86 -21.95
N ASN A 744 -23.78 5.83 -21.23
CA ASN A 744 -22.56 6.54 -21.64
C ASN A 744 -22.00 6.01 -22.98
N LEU A 745 -22.02 4.69 -23.21
CA LEU A 745 -21.57 4.07 -24.47
C LEU A 745 -22.46 4.49 -25.65
N VAL A 746 -23.79 4.56 -25.45
CA VAL A 746 -24.74 5.05 -26.46
C VAL A 746 -24.48 6.53 -26.78
N ALA A 747 -24.28 7.37 -25.77
CA ALA A 747 -23.93 8.77 -25.96
C ALA A 747 -22.60 8.96 -26.71
N ALA A 748 -21.58 8.16 -26.37
CA ALA A 748 -20.28 8.18 -27.05
C ALA A 748 -20.40 7.74 -28.53
N LYS A 749 -21.14 6.66 -28.82
CA LYS A 749 -21.38 6.19 -30.20
C LYS A 749 -22.16 7.22 -31.03
N SER A 750 -23.13 7.93 -30.43
CA SER A 750 -23.82 9.05 -31.08
C SER A 750 -22.91 10.25 -31.36
N ALA A 751 -22.06 10.63 -30.41
CA ALA A 751 -21.10 11.71 -30.59
C ALA A 751 -20.04 11.40 -31.65
N LEU A 752 -19.58 10.15 -31.74
CA LEU A 752 -18.62 9.70 -32.75
C LEU A 752 -19.22 9.74 -34.16
N ALA A 753 -20.45 9.24 -34.34
CA ALA A 753 -21.16 9.32 -35.62
C ALA A 753 -21.37 10.77 -36.11
N LEU A 754 -21.62 11.72 -35.20
CA LEU A 754 -21.65 13.14 -35.56
C LEU A 754 -20.27 13.63 -36.06
N LYS A 755 -19.17 13.23 -35.41
CA LYS A 755 -17.82 13.59 -35.84
C LYS A 755 -17.40 12.96 -37.17
N ASP A 756 -17.87 11.76 -37.49
CA ASP A 756 -17.66 11.19 -38.83
C ASP A 756 -18.32 12.03 -39.94
N THR A 757 -19.52 12.57 -39.68
CA THR A 757 -20.17 13.49 -40.65
C THR A 757 -19.43 14.83 -40.78
N GLU A 758 -18.91 15.39 -39.68
CA GLU A 758 -18.04 16.58 -39.72
C GLU A 758 -16.73 16.32 -40.49
N ILE A 759 -16.10 15.17 -40.27
CA ILE A 759 -14.86 14.77 -40.98
C ILE A 759 -15.13 14.61 -42.47
N SER A 760 -16.23 13.96 -42.86
CA SER A 760 -16.61 13.81 -44.27
C SER A 760 -16.86 15.17 -44.95
N ALA A 761 -17.54 16.10 -44.27
CA ALA A 761 -17.72 17.47 -44.77
C ALA A 761 -16.38 18.20 -44.95
N VAL A 762 -15.46 18.10 -43.97
CA VAL A 762 -14.12 18.70 -44.05
C VAL A 762 -13.27 18.08 -45.16
N GLN A 763 -13.39 16.77 -45.42
CA GLN A 763 -12.71 16.08 -46.52
C GLN A 763 -13.20 16.54 -47.90
N ASN A 764 -14.50 16.79 -48.06
CA ASN A 764 -15.04 17.36 -49.30
C ASN A 764 -14.56 18.81 -49.50
N ASN A 765 -14.65 19.65 -48.45
CA ASN A 765 -14.14 21.03 -48.48
C ASN A 765 -12.63 21.08 -48.80
N LEU A 766 -11.84 20.10 -48.36
CA LEU A 766 -10.41 20.00 -48.67
C LEU A 766 -10.18 19.70 -50.16
N ARG A 767 -10.97 18.79 -50.76
CA ARG A 767 -10.89 18.43 -52.18
C ARG A 767 -11.20 19.64 -53.07
N GLU A 768 -12.28 20.36 -52.78
CA GLU A 768 -12.62 21.63 -53.45
C GLU A 768 -11.46 22.65 -53.33
N LEU A 769 -10.83 22.73 -52.15
CA LEU A 769 -9.66 23.58 -51.91
C LEU A 769 -8.38 23.12 -52.63
N GLU A 770 -8.32 21.90 -53.13
CA GLU A 770 -7.21 21.36 -53.92
C GLU A 770 -7.45 21.59 -55.41
N GLU A 771 -8.66 21.34 -55.91
CA GLU A 771 -9.12 21.71 -57.25
C GLU A 771 -8.97 23.23 -57.51
N LEU A 772 -9.37 24.07 -56.55
CA LEU A 772 -9.17 25.52 -56.61
C LEU A 772 -7.70 25.96 -56.55
N ARG A 773 -6.81 25.14 -55.97
CA ARG A 773 -5.35 25.40 -55.98
C ARG A 773 -4.72 25.04 -57.31
N GLU A 774 -5.08 23.89 -57.88
CA GLU A 774 -4.66 23.50 -59.23
C GLU A 774 -5.12 24.55 -60.26
N MET A 775 -6.39 24.96 -60.22
CA MET A 775 -6.93 26.03 -61.07
C MET A 775 -6.17 27.35 -60.93
N LYS A 776 -5.77 27.71 -59.69
CA LYS A 776 -4.97 28.93 -59.43
C LYS A 776 -3.56 28.82 -60.01
N GLU A 777 -2.90 27.67 -59.90
CA GLU A 777 -1.59 27.44 -60.52
C GLU A 777 -1.67 27.41 -62.05
N ASP A 778 -2.78 26.92 -62.60
CA ASP A 778 -3.09 26.96 -64.03
C ASP A 778 -3.23 28.39 -64.55
N ILE A 779 -3.94 29.25 -63.80
CA ILE A 779 -4.04 30.70 -64.06
C ILE A 779 -2.67 31.37 -63.91
N GLY A 780 -1.88 31.00 -62.90
CA GLY A 780 -0.52 31.49 -62.70
C GLY A 780 0.38 31.22 -63.92
N ARG A 781 0.43 29.97 -64.37
CA ARG A 781 1.21 29.54 -65.55
C ARG A 781 0.76 30.27 -66.83
N LYS A 782 -0.55 30.50 -67.03
CA LYS A 782 -1.09 31.27 -68.17
C LYS A 782 -0.73 32.77 -68.09
N ASN A 783 -0.74 33.35 -66.88
CA ASN A 783 -0.35 34.75 -66.66
C ASN A 783 1.15 34.97 -66.90
N GLU A 784 2.01 34.05 -66.45
CA GLU A 784 3.46 34.10 -66.69
C GLU A 784 3.79 33.99 -68.18
N GLN A 785 3.14 33.07 -68.91
CA GLN A 785 3.26 32.97 -70.37
C GLN A 785 2.85 34.29 -71.07
N THR A 786 1.74 34.88 -70.64
CA THR A 786 1.24 36.16 -71.19
C THR A 786 2.22 37.31 -70.91
N ALA A 787 2.76 37.38 -69.68
CA ALA A 787 3.76 38.37 -69.30
C ALA A 787 5.08 38.20 -70.06
N ALA A 788 5.51 36.97 -70.35
CA ALA A 788 6.68 36.70 -71.17
C ALA A 788 6.50 37.16 -72.63
N ILE A 789 5.33 36.93 -73.22
CA ILE A 789 4.97 37.41 -74.57
C ILE A 789 4.98 38.94 -74.63
N LEU A 790 4.31 39.60 -73.67
CA LEU A 790 4.29 41.06 -73.57
C LEU A 790 5.69 41.66 -73.38
N LYS A 791 6.54 41.02 -72.57
CA LYS A 791 7.95 41.43 -72.40
C LYS A 791 8.74 41.32 -73.70
N MET A 792 8.58 40.24 -74.45
CA MET A 792 9.25 40.03 -75.74
C MET A 792 8.82 41.08 -76.78
N GLN A 793 7.52 41.36 -76.87
CA GLN A 793 6.96 42.42 -77.71
C GLN A 793 7.51 43.81 -77.30
N GLY A 794 7.57 44.08 -75.99
CA GLY A 794 8.16 45.31 -75.46
C GLY A 794 9.64 45.49 -75.82
N THR A 795 10.45 44.42 -75.78
CA THR A 795 11.85 44.49 -76.20
C THR A 795 12.01 44.74 -77.70
N GLN A 796 11.19 44.10 -78.55
CA GLN A 796 11.19 44.34 -80.00
C GLN A 796 10.77 45.78 -80.34
N LEU A 797 9.78 46.32 -79.62
CA LEU A 797 9.30 47.69 -79.82
C LEU A 797 10.35 48.72 -79.39
N ALA A 798 11.08 48.47 -78.30
CA ALA A 798 12.21 49.30 -77.86
C ALA A 798 13.41 49.24 -78.84
N GLU A 799 13.68 48.07 -79.45
CA GLU A 799 14.70 47.91 -80.48
C GLU A 799 14.32 48.68 -81.77
N MET A 800 13.07 48.58 -82.21
CA MET A 800 12.55 49.37 -83.34
C MET A 800 12.58 50.88 -83.05
N GLU A 801 12.29 51.32 -81.83
CA GLU A 801 12.46 52.72 -81.41
C GLU A 801 13.92 53.18 -81.44
N ALA A 802 14.87 52.31 -81.07
CA ALA A 802 16.30 52.63 -81.11
C ALA A 802 16.78 52.78 -82.56
N LEU A 803 16.45 51.82 -83.43
CA LEU A 803 16.74 51.87 -84.86
C LEU A 803 16.11 53.11 -85.53
N TYR A 804 14.88 53.48 -85.17
CA TYR A 804 14.24 54.70 -85.67
C TYR A 804 14.95 55.99 -85.20
N LYS A 805 15.44 56.03 -83.95
CA LYS A 805 16.24 57.16 -83.43
C LYS A 805 17.60 57.24 -84.12
N GLU A 806 18.26 56.12 -84.39
CA GLU A 806 19.48 56.10 -85.20
C GLU A 806 19.22 56.53 -86.65
N GLU A 807 18.11 56.10 -87.26
CA GLU A 807 17.71 56.55 -88.61
C GLU A 807 17.47 58.06 -88.65
N GLN A 808 16.77 58.62 -87.65
CA GLN A 808 16.59 60.08 -87.50
C GLN A 808 17.94 60.82 -87.35
N ILE A 809 18.87 60.29 -86.55
CA ILE A 809 20.23 60.86 -86.40
C ILE A 809 21.01 60.78 -87.72
N MET A 810 20.90 59.67 -88.46
CA MET A 810 21.54 59.48 -89.76
C MET A 810 20.94 60.43 -90.81
N ARG A 811 19.61 60.53 -90.91
CA ARG A 811 18.92 61.52 -91.76
C ARG A 811 19.38 62.95 -91.45
N LYS A 812 19.52 63.31 -90.18
CA LYS A 812 20.03 64.63 -89.76
C LYS A 812 21.51 64.82 -90.12
N ARG A 813 22.36 63.80 -89.96
CA ARG A 813 23.76 63.84 -90.43
C ARG A 813 23.85 64.00 -91.94
N TYR A 814 23.05 63.27 -92.71
CA TYR A 814 23.00 63.42 -94.17
C TYR A 814 22.50 64.81 -94.58
N PHE A 815 21.48 65.35 -93.90
CA PHE A 815 21.03 66.73 -94.11
C PHE A 815 22.17 67.73 -93.89
N ASN A 816 22.84 67.69 -92.74
CA ASN A 816 23.97 68.57 -92.44
C ASN A 816 25.16 68.40 -93.41
N THR A 817 25.41 67.19 -93.92
CA THR A 817 26.44 66.95 -94.95
C THR A 817 26.02 67.56 -96.29
N ILE A 818 24.75 67.42 -96.68
CA ILE A 818 24.20 68.05 -97.90
C ILE A 818 24.25 69.57 -97.76
N GLU A 819 23.88 70.12 -96.61
CA GLU A 819 23.97 71.54 -96.26
C GLU A 819 25.41 72.05 -96.42
N GLY A 820 26.41 71.37 -95.84
CA GLY A 820 27.83 71.72 -96.05
C GLY A 820 28.32 71.59 -97.51
N THR A 821 27.82 70.61 -98.29
CA THR A 821 28.11 70.55 -99.73
C THR A 821 27.41 71.65 -100.53
N THR A 822 26.23 72.10 -100.10
CA THR A 822 25.55 73.23 -100.73
C THR A 822 26.14 74.57 -100.30
N ASP A 823 26.69 74.72 -99.10
CA ASP A 823 27.48 75.89 -98.69
C ASP A 823 28.78 76.00 -99.50
N THR A 824 29.50 74.89 -99.68
CA THR A 824 30.73 74.89 -100.52
C THR A 824 30.41 75.11 -102.01
N LEU A 825 29.28 74.60 -102.50
CA LEU A 825 28.77 74.97 -103.83
C LEU A 825 28.29 76.43 -103.89
N ALA A 826 27.69 76.99 -102.83
CA ALA A 826 27.23 78.38 -102.78
C ALA A 826 28.40 79.38 -102.66
N ILE A 827 29.53 78.98 -102.09
CA ILE A 827 30.79 79.75 -102.14
C ILE A 827 31.31 79.79 -103.59
N LEU A 828 31.25 78.67 -104.32
CA LEU A 828 31.61 78.62 -105.74
C LEU A 828 30.63 79.41 -106.61
N ASP A 829 29.32 79.24 -106.43
CA ASP A 829 28.29 79.99 -107.15
C ASP A 829 28.33 81.48 -106.79
N SER A 830 28.59 81.89 -105.55
CA SER A 830 28.74 83.31 -105.19
C SER A 830 29.92 83.99 -105.88
N VAL A 831 30.93 83.22 -106.33
CA VAL A 831 32.03 83.72 -107.18
C VAL A 831 31.58 83.87 -108.65
N LEU A 832 30.66 83.03 -109.14
CA LEU A 832 30.09 83.15 -110.50
C LEU A 832 28.92 84.16 -110.61
N TRP A 833 28.08 84.28 -109.58
CA TRP A 833 26.80 85.01 -109.65
C TRP A 833 26.92 86.53 -109.60
N HIS A 834 28.09 87.06 -109.22
CA HIS A 834 28.37 88.50 -109.21
C HIS A 834 28.57 89.12 -110.61
N VAL A 835 28.50 88.33 -111.69
CA VAL A 835 28.84 88.78 -113.05
C VAL A 835 27.63 89.07 -113.96
N SER A 836 26.48 88.38 -113.80
CA SER A 836 25.44 88.35 -114.86
C SER A 836 23.99 88.52 -114.36
N PHE A 837 23.61 89.73 -113.92
CA PHE A 837 22.22 90.05 -113.60
C PHE A 837 21.47 90.68 -114.81
N ARG A 838 20.92 89.87 -115.74
CA ARG A 838 20.06 90.39 -116.82
C ARG A 838 19.07 89.40 -117.49
N GLY A 839 17.83 89.35 -116.98
CA GLY A 839 16.61 89.20 -117.81
C GLY A 839 15.75 87.91 -117.70
N ILE A 840 14.42 88.12 -117.74
CA ILE A 840 13.34 87.22 -118.26
C ILE A 840 13.15 85.88 -117.48
N ILE A 841 12.15 85.67 -116.59
CA ILE A 841 10.66 85.68 -116.68
C ILE A 841 10.05 84.55 -117.57
N PHE A 842 9.44 83.49 -116.98
CA PHE A 842 7.99 83.15 -116.99
C PHE A 842 7.59 81.68 -116.65
N ASN A 843 6.57 81.53 -115.78
CA ASN A 843 5.39 80.60 -115.81
C ASN A 843 5.42 79.06 -115.63
N HIS A 844 4.34 78.60 -114.93
CA HIS A 844 3.60 77.30 -115.04
C HIS A 844 4.30 75.99 -114.55
N THR A 845 3.62 74.93 -114.03
CA THR A 845 2.18 74.68 -113.72
C THR A 845 1.99 73.65 -112.58
N HIS A 846 0.73 73.44 -112.16
CA HIS A 846 0.22 72.51 -111.12
C HIS A 846 0.82 71.07 -111.02
N PRO A 847 0.88 70.49 -109.81
CA PRO A 847 0.82 69.04 -109.56
C PRO A 847 -0.63 68.54 -109.34
N TYR A 848 -0.90 67.24 -109.50
CA TYR A 848 -2.21 66.63 -109.18
C TYR A 848 -2.12 65.11 -108.89
N ILE A 849 -2.95 64.65 -107.93
CA ILE A 849 -3.39 63.27 -107.60
C ILE A 849 -2.37 62.17 -107.13
N PRO A 850 -2.83 61.15 -106.33
CA PRO A 850 -2.04 60.63 -105.20
C PRO A 850 -1.70 59.08 -105.15
N PRO A 851 -2.37 58.19 -104.35
CA PRO A 851 -1.63 57.43 -103.33
C PRO A 851 -1.73 55.88 -103.45
N ILE A 852 -0.97 55.20 -102.58
CA ILE A 852 -1.42 54.02 -101.82
C ILE A 852 -1.04 54.25 -100.35
#